data_AF-A0A1H7P469-F1
#
_entry.id   AF-A0A1H7P469-F1
#
_cell.length_a   1.000
_cell.length_b   1.000
_cell.length_c   1.000
_cell.angle_alpha   90.00
_cell.angle_beta   90.00
_cell.angle_gamma   90.00
#
_symmetry.space_group_name_H-M   'P 1'
#
loop_
_entity.id
_entity.type
_entity.pdbx_description
1 polymer ?
#
loop_
_entity_poly.entity_id
_entity_poly.type
_entity_poly.pdbx_seq_one_letter_code
_entity_poly.pdbx_strand_id
1 'polypeptide(L)'
;MFQPSSRPFAEIARDLYMPASFQAPPPQVAVPQAPSEWVRYHPEQAGKVVTFAIFKDTPTFGQITQQIEERIAECKAFSVEHFRQEDRETIEEQFDAFLRNLKSSGEFRYFDDLQLQLLYGWGKEHLDNFCLLLRCPDIDLHQRKRALLELAHGVDRCRGAGAVFMEAFNALQQSGETLSGLYGQTLKDLFDDSVRRFVVEILSDKDDEYGDNMEVHIVNQFRMELGLPGADGKDIFTASGVVTRQNVSQCALWLLEECRPVVVAKVLASQYRSQLSTLAAEELRSDQPGSPSVAIDPGDSDHMDALMRAHGRLRSTFEGMHLQSLVYENAETGKFDWRGDDALVVRDLLTELAHQGLICSPKEGVVASGATADSRWSLCHLDKRVLYVQERLSTAGLRTAVGLSHLRFEHVLGLMENFPSKKLRRAAVDAILQSESATALARIPAKWLETEEQCERFLQRLDPAAAISWAQRQEDIPPQGIKCLLWAATAGGHASMVRHLMDLMADRAPVVTLIRGGLHVFHRAVASGSIETAQAWAALIRKVAAGLSSPNLAGFWASFPESYLVGPDDVIPTSKWLLRADPQMLKLFLQLVFDLAAKDVLSKDFVVDSLHGPVSDAMNEGRAQSLQTLVDYQVEAARRGWLPSGKLPRLLNQDGGTVGRLCAMLRGHMDIVAWFHEKVFALTHEQLLTPQQACTLLFGKESHGQTRSFATVVSRNAAALKVHLDAVVKAATCGWISSQRCLDILDSPGVPGANAMVVLMVGTASELATVWTDALEELHQVEAITSNMVSKLLTRPAIKGGQWMSLLPGLAQLDLESSDQPLLPAGQRLDNWGPAVIRLAQAHVLTHEQLLELLAGRHEGEPALLMAMKLRRPTPVIEELLSLLLRVHQAGLINDDELADLLEARSEDGSAAFSVASTQTVDRVLAALNEHVRQGRLPEAVFNRLSAHQILRASSSALPV
;
A
#
# COMPACT_ATOMS: atom_id res chain seq x y z
N MET A 1 -42.23 -17.70 -0.42
CA MET A 1 -41.71 -18.38 0.78
C MET A 1 -40.73 -19.43 0.30
N PHE A 2 -39.46 -19.32 0.68
CA PHE A 2 -38.40 -20.24 0.27
C PHE A 2 -38.67 -21.66 0.80
N GLN A 3 -38.48 -22.68 -0.04
CA GLN A 3 -38.57 -24.09 0.37
C GLN A 3 -37.20 -24.75 0.21
N PRO A 4 -36.53 -25.14 1.32
CA PRO A 4 -35.21 -25.77 1.24
C PRO A 4 -35.29 -27.12 0.52
N SER A 5 -34.30 -27.39 -0.31
CA SER A 5 -34.11 -28.63 -1.07
C SER A 5 -33.48 -29.76 -0.23
N SER A 6 -32.98 -29.44 0.95
CA SER A 6 -32.28 -30.34 1.88
C SER A 6 -32.89 -30.32 3.28
N ARG A 7 -32.42 -31.23 4.15
CA ARG A 7 -32.81 -31.19 5.57
C ARG A 7 -32.05 -30.07 6.28
N PRO A 8 -32.68 -29.35 7.22
CA PRO A 8 -31.98 -28.36 8.03
C PRO A 8 -30.78 -28.98 8.75
N PHE A 9 -29.69 -28.22 8.87
CA PHE A 9 -28.46 -28.65 9.52
C PHE A 9 -28.69 -29.13 10.96
N ALA A 10 -29.62 -28.50 11.69
CA ALA A 10 -30.01 -28.90 13.03
C ALA A 10 -30.48 -30.38 13.11
N GLU A 11 -31.16 -30.89 12.08
CA GLU A 11 -31.56 -32.31 12.02
C GLU A 11 -30.39 -33.23 11.68
N ILE A 12 -29.50 -32.77 10.80
CA ILE A 12 -28.29 -33.51 10.39
C ILE A 12 -27.32 -33.63 11.58
N ALA A 13 -27.19 -32.57 12.37
CA ALA A 13 -26.26 -32.46 13.49
C ALA A 13 -26.88 -32.74 14.87
N ARG A 14 -28.05 -33.39 14.91
CA ARG A 14 -28.83 -33.66 16.14
C ARG A 14 -28.09 -34.45 17.23
N ASP A 15 -27.03 -35.17 16.86
CA ASP A 15 -26.19 -35.93 17.80
C ASP A 15 -25.10 -35.07 18.45
N LEU A 16 -24.93 -33.83 17.98
CA LEU A 16 -23.96 -32.85 18.46
C LEU A 16 -24.61 -31.64 19.12
N TYR A 17 -25.75 -31.21 18.58
CA TYR A 17 -26.45 -29.98 18.98
C TYR A 17 -27.88 -30.27 19.43
N MET A 18 -28.29 -29.58 20.48
CA MET A 18 -29.70 -29.51 20.87
C MET A 18 -30.41 -28.46 20.01
N PRO A 19 -31.75 -28.56 19.80
CA PRO A 19 -32.50 -27.58 19.01
C PRO A 19 -32.33 -26.12 19.46
N ALA A 20 -32.07 -25.89 20.76
CA ALA A 20 -31.83 -24.56 21.31
C ALA A 20 -30.57 -23.88 20.75
N SER A 21 -29.58 -24.63 20.25
CA SER A 21 -28.35 -24.07 19.65
C SER A 21 -28.58 -23.15 18.46
N PHE A 22 -29.67 -23.37 17.73
CA PHE A 22 -29.97 -22.66 16.48
C PHE A 22 -31.06 -21.61 16.65
N GLN A 23 -31.59 -21.45 17.88
CA GLN A 23 -32.55 -20.41 18.17
C GLN A 23 -31.79 -19.10 18.34
N ALA A 24 -32.24 -18.05 17.64
CA ALA A 24 -31.68 -16.72 17.87
C ALA A 24 -31.87 -16.36 19.35
N PRO A 25 -30.81 -15.91 20.05
CA PRO A 25 -30.96 -15.47 21.42
C PRO A 25 -32.02 -14.35 21.47
N PRO A 26 -32.86 -14.32 22.52
CA PRO A 26 -33.84 -13.26 22.66
C PRO A 26 -33.12 -11.90 22.69
N PRO A 27 -33.70 -10.84 22.09
CA PRO A 27 -33.10 -9.52 22.14
C PRO A 27 -32.96 -9.10 23.61
N GLN A 28 -31.74 -8.75 24.01
CA GLN A 28 -31.44 -8.35 25.39
C GLN A 28 -31.66 -6.85 25.59
N VAL A 29 -31.53 -6.08 24.51
CA VAL A 29 -31.75 -4.63 24.51
C VAL A 29 -33.05 -4.32 23.77
N ALA A 30 -34.01 -3.73 24.49
CA ALA A 30 -35.23 -3.23 23.88
C ALA A 30 -34.90 -2.05 22.95
N VAL A 31 -35.41 -2.07 21.73
CA VAL A 31 -35.24 -0.93 20.81
C VAL A 31 -36.09 0.23 21.34
N PRO A 32 -35.52 1.44 21.48
CA PRO A 32 -36.30 2.64 21.78
C PRO A 32 -37.44 2.82 20.77
N GLN A 33 -38.54 3.43 21.19
CA GLN A 33 -39.65 3.70 20.27
C GLN A 33 -39.19 4.68 19.18
N ALA A 34 -39.35 4.28 17.91
CA ALA A 34 -39.04 5.13 16.78
C ALA A 34 -39.92 6.39 16.77
N PRO A 35 -39.35 7.57 16.48
CA PRO A 35 -40.12 8.80 16.30
C PRO A 35 -41.23 8.67 15.25
N SER A 36 -42.37 9.33 15.50
CA SER A 36 -43.58 9.20 14.65
C SER A 36 -43.43 9.75 13.23
N GLU A 37 -42.44 10.61 13.02
CA GLU A 37 -42.08 11.24 11.75
C GLU A 37 -41.21 10.35 10.86
N TRP A 38 -40.72 9.21 11.37
CA TRP A 38 -39.93 8.27 10.57
C TRP A 38 -40.84 7.49 9.63
N VAL A 39 -40.59 7.66 8.34
CA VAL A 39 -41.40 7.07 7.26
C VAL A 39 -40.67 5.89 6.65
N ARG A 40 -41.37 4.81 6.30
CA ARG A 40 -40.80 3.65 5.60
C ARG A 40 -41.74 3.20 4.48
N TYR A 41 -41.18 2.59 3.45
CA TYR A 41 -41.98 2.03 2.37
C TYR A 41 -42.66 0.74 2.85
N HIS A 42 -43.99 0.71 2.76
CA HIS A 42 -44.79 -0.50 2.95
C HIS A 42 -45.59 -0.75 1.68
N PRO A 43 -45.52 -1.95 1.08
CA PRO A 43 -46.30 -2.25 -0.12
C PRO A 43 -47.82 -2.24 0.15
N GLU A 44 -48.24 -2.46 1.41
CA GLU A 44 -49.63 -2.41 1.85
C GLU A 44 -49.88 -1.18 2.73
N GLN A 45 -50.15 -0.03 2.11
CA GLN A 45 -50.53 1.19 2.82
C GLN A 45 -52.05 1.42 2.71
N ALA A 46 -52.73 1.56 3.87
CA ALA A 46 -54.16 1.89 3.96
C ALA A 46 -55.10 0.97 3.13
N GLY A 47 -54.79 -0.33 3.07
CA GLY A 47 -55.61 -1.32 2.34
C GLY A 47 -55.48 -1.28 0.82
N LYS A 48 -54.50 -0.53 0.27
CA LYS A 48 -54.17 -0.52 -1.16
C LYS A 48 -52.72 -0.99 -1.36
N VAL A 49 -52.51 -1.86 -2.34
CA VAL A 49 -51.16 -2.26 -2.77
C VAL A 49 -50.57 -1.13 -3.61
N VAL A 50 -49.58 -0.41 -3.07
CA VAL A 50 -48.86 0.65 -3.79
C VAL A 50 -47.57 0.06 -4.33
N THR A 51 -47.46 -0.10 -5.64
CA THR A 51 -46.23 -0.61 -6.26
C THR A 51 -45.08 0.38 -6.04
N PHE A 52 -43.85 -0.12 -6.00
CA PHE A 52 -42.68 0.73 -5.76
C PHE A 52 -42.53 1.82 -6.84
N ALA A 53 -42.93 1.52 -8.08
CA ALA A 53 -42.98 2.50 -9.17
C ALA A 53 -43.89 3.70 -8.84
N ILE A 54 -45.06 3.47 -8.25
CA ILE A 54 -45.98 4.54 -7.83
C ILE A 54 -45.43 5.28 -6.61
N PHE A 55 -44.77 4.57 -5.70
CA PHE A 55 -44.17 5.16 -4.50
C PHE A 55 -43.08 6.19 -4.82
N LYS A 56 -42.26 5.95 -5.84
CA LYS A 56 -41.18 6.87 -6.27
C LYS A 56 -41.68 8.28 -6.62
N ASP A 57 -42.90 8.38 -7.12
CA ASP A 57 -43.50 9.64 -7.53
C ASP A 57 -44.18 10.37 -6.35
N THR A 58 -44.09 9.82 -5.13
CA THR A 58 -44.68 10.42 -3.92
C THR A 58 -43.69 11.32 -3.19
N PRO A 59 -44.15 12.37 -2.48
CA PRO A 59 -43.29 13.19 -1.61
C PRO A 59 -42.57 12.37 -0.53
N THR A 60 -43.18 11.26 -0.09
CA THR A 60 -42.63 10.36 0.92
C THR A 60 -41.33 9.69 0.46
N PHE A 61 -41.13 9.46 -0.85
CA PHE A 61 -39.88 8.91 -1.39
C PHE A 61 -38.68 9.83 -1.12
N GLY A 62 -38.86 11.14 -1.34
CA GLY A 62 -37.86 12.15 -1.02
C GLY A 62 -37.57 12.21 0.48
N GLN A 63 -38.60 12.11 1.32
CA GLN A 63 -38.47 12.08 2.78
C GLN A 63 -37.69 10.85 3.28
N ILE A 64 -37.96 9.65 2.75
CA ILE A 64 -37.20 8.45 3.13
C ILE A 64 -35.72 8.60 2.76
N THR A 65 -35.44 9.08 1.55
CA THR A 65 -34.08 9.26 1.05
C THR A 65 -33.31 10.24 1.95
N GLN A 66 -33.93 11.37 2.29
CA GLN A 66 -33.37 12.34 3.23
C GLN A 66 -33.11 11.72 4.62
N GLN A 67 -34.06 10.95 5.16
CA GLN A 67 -33.89 10.31 6.46
C GLN A 67 -32.73 9.29 6.47
N ILE A 68 -32.51 8.55 5.39
CA ILE A 68 -31.34 7.65 5.26
C ILE A 68 -30.03 8.46 5.29
N GLU A 69 -29.97 9.59 4.57
CA GLU A 69 -28.80 10.48 4.60
C GLU A 69 -28.54 11.03 6.01
N GLU A 70 -29.59 11.41 6.73
CA GLU A 70 -29.50 11.85 8.11
C GLU A 70 -29.02 10.73 9.05
N ARG A 71 -29.52 9.50 8.93
CA ARG A 71 -29.05 8.34 9.72
C ARG A 71 -27.56 8.05 9.47
N ILE A 72 -27.11 8.13 8.22
CA ILE A 72 -25.70 7.96 7.87
C ILE A 72 -24.85 9.10 8.44
N ALA A 73 -25.33 10.35 8.40
CA ALA A 73 -24.65 11.47 9.04
C ALA A 73 -24.50 11.26 10.56
N GLU A 74 -25.49 10.66 11.23
CA GLU A 74 -25.40 10.30 12.65
C GLU A 74 -24.34 9.22 12.91
N CYS A 75 -24.26 8.19 12.05
CA CYS A 75 -23.21 7.18 12.11
C CYS A 75 -21.81 7.81 11.97
N LYS A 76 -21.65 8.74 11.02
CA LYS A 76 -20.40 9.50 10.86
C LYS A 76 -20.09 10.36 12.08
N ALA A 77 -21.07 11.06 12.64
CA ALA A 77 -20.89 11.86 13.86
C ALA A 77 -20.43 10.99 15.04
N PHE A 78 -21.02 9.80 15.21
CA PHE A 78 -20.57 8.82 16.21
C PHE A 78 -19.12 8.38 15.97
N SER A 79 -18.72 8.21 14.70
CA SER A 79 -17.33 7.86 14.36
C SER A 79 -16.33 8.95 14.75
N VAL A 80 -16.70 10.23 14.55
CA VAL A 80 -15.89 11.40 14.93
C VAL A 80 -15.65 11.44 16.44
N GLU A 81 -16.66 11.07 17.23
CA GLU A 81 -16.61 11.14 18.68
C GLU A 81 -15.80 10.00 19.31
N HIS A 82 -15.84 8.79 18.73
CA HIS A 82 -15.39 7.58 19.42
C HIS A 82 -14.28 6.77 18.73
N PHE A 83 -13.86 7.12 17.50
CA PHE A 83 -12.86 6.35 16.74
C PHE A 83 -11.54 7.10 16.56
N ARG A 84 -10.51 6.35 16.14
CA ARG A 84 -9.24 6.91 15.67
C ARG A 84 -9.41 7.45 14.25
N GLN A 85 -8.48 8.31 13.82
CA GLN A 85 -8.55 8.96 12.52
C GLN A 85 -8.60 7.95 11.34
N GLU A 86 -7.78 6.90 11.37
CA GLU A 86 -7.73 5.87 10.30
C GLU A 86 -9.08 5.15 10.13
N ASP A 87 -9.66 4.67 11.24
CA ASP A 87 -10.97 4.00 11.24
C ASP A 87 -12.08 4.96 10.78
N ARG A 88 -12.01 6.23 11.20
CA ARG A 88 -12.96 7.27 10.83
C ARG A 88 -12.93 7.55 9.33
N GLU A 89 -11.76 7.73 8.74
CA GLU A 89 -11.60 7.96 7.30
C GLU A 89 -12.18 6.79 6.50
N THR A 90 -11.94 5.55 6.95
CA THR A 90 -12.51 4.34 6.34
C THR A 90 -14.05 4.34 6.41
N ILE A 91 -14.63 4.64 7.58
CA ILE A 91 -16.09 4.71 7.76
C ILE A 91 -16.70 5.81 6.87
N GLU A 92 -16.08 6.99 6.82
CA GLU A 92 -16.54 8.11 6.00
C GLU A 92 -16.53 7.76 4.50
N GLU A 93 -15.43 7.17 4.01
CA GLU A 93 -15.26 6.76 2.61
C GLU A 93 -16.34 5.76 2.17
N GLN A 94 -16.57 4.71 2.97
CA GLN A 94 -17.51 3.64 2.64
C GLN A 94 -18.97 4.14 2.63
N PHE A 95 -19.35 4.97 3.60
CA PHE A 95 -20.68 5.59 3.58
C PHE A 95 -20.86 6.60 2.45
N ASP A 96 -19.82 7.34 2.08
CA ASP A 96 -19.88 8.23 0.91
C ASP A 96 -20.00 7.44 -0.40
N ALA A 97 -19.34 6.30 -0.51
CA ALA A 97 -19.50 5.39 -1.63
C ALA A 97 -20.94 4.86 -1.74
N PHE A 98 -21.52 4.40 -0.63
CA PHE A 98 -22.93 4.02 -0.59
C PHE A 98 -23.87 5.15 -0.99
N LEU A 99 -23.68 6.37 -0.48
CA LEU A 99 -24.51 7.52 -0.84
C LEU A 99 -24.36 7.92 -2.31
N ARG A 100 -23.15 7.85 -2.89
CA ARG A 100 -22.94 8.05 -4.33
C ARG A 100 -23.70 7.00 -5.14
N ASN A 101 -23.64 5.73 -4.72
CA ASN A 101 -24.33 4.63 -5.37
C ASN A 101 -25.86 4.77 -5.26
N LEU A 102 -26.37 5.20 -4.10
CA LEU A 102 -27.80 5.45 -3.88
C LEU A 102 -28.34 6.58 -4.77
N LYS A 103 -27.51 7.62 -5.02
CA LYS A 103 -27.85 8.77 -5.87
C LYS A 103 -27.59 8.54 -7.36
N SER A 104 -27.01 7.39 -7.75
CA SER A 104 -26.74 7.08 -9.15
C SER A 104 -28.05 7.02 -9.95
N SER A 105 -28.12 7.76 -11.05
CA SER A 105 -29.28 7.79 -11.95
C SER A 105 -28.81 7.64 -13.41
N GLY A 106 -29.62 7.00 -14.27
CA GLY A 106 -29.29 6.75 -15.68
C GLY A 106 -29.37 5.28 -16.08
N GLU A 107 -28.71 4.90 -17.19
CA GLU A 107 -28.63 3.51 -17.69
C GLU A 107 -27.80 2.58 -16.79
N PHE A 108 -26.91 3.14 -15.95
CA PHE A 108 -26.04 2.40 -15.03
C PHE A 108 -26.45 2.63 -13.56
N ARG A 109 -27.73 2.37 -13.23
CA ARG A 109 -28.18 2.43 -11.83
C ARG A 109 -27.54 1.30 -11.02
N TYR A 110 -26.95 1.65 -9.88
CA TYR A 110 -26.37 0.68 -8.97
C TYR A 110 -27.45 -0.17 -8.27
N PHE A 111 -28.57 0.46 -7.89
CA PHE A 111 -29.74 -0.21 -7.31
C PHE A 111 -30.89 -0.26 -8.31
N ASP A 112 -31.44 -1.46 -8.54
CA ASP A 112 -32.68 -1.64 -9.28
C ASP A 112 -33.93 -1.36 -8.41
N ASP A 113 -35.10 -1.40 -9.04
CA ASP A 113 -36.38 -1.08 -8.39
C ASP A 113 -36.73 -2.06 -7.26
N LEU A 114 -36.31 -3.32 -7.38
CA LEU A 114 -36.58 -4.35 -6.38
C LEU A 114 -35.66 -4.18 -5.16
N GLN A 115 -34.39 -3.85 -5.39
CA GLN A 115 -33.41 -3.54 -4.34
C GLN A 115 -33.79 -2.28 -3.57
N LEU A 116 -34.16 -1.20 -4.28
CA LEU A 116 -34.63 0.04 -3.66
C LEU A 116 -35.91 -0.18 -2.85
N GLN A 117 -36.80 -1.05 -3.30
CA GLN A 117 -38.00 -1.44 -2.55
C GLN A 117 -37.66 -2.05 -1.18
N LEU A 118 -36.70 -2.97 -1.16
CA LEU A 118 -36.24 -3.61 0.08
C LEU A 118 -35.50 -2.63 0.99
N LEU A 119 -34.62 -1.81 0.40
CA LEU A 119 -33.84 -0.80 1.11
C LEU A 119 -34.74 0.23 1.78
N TYR A 120 -35.71 0.81 1.06
CA TYR A 120 -36.56 1.89 1.57
C TYR A 120 -37.70 1.41 2.47
N GLY A 121 -38.01 0.12 2.43
CA GLY A 121 -38.94 -0.49 3.37
C GLY A 121 -38.21 -0.99 4.62
N TRP A 122 -37.77 -2.23 4.53
CA TRP A 122 -37.26 -2.97 5.68
C TRP A 122 -35.80 -2.66 6.02
N GLY A 123 -34.96 -2.39 5.01
CA GLY A 123 -33.59 -1.93 5.26
C GLY A 123 -33.57 -0.64 6.08
N LYS A 124 -34.41 0.33 5.69
CA LYS A 124 -34.54 1.62 6.38
C LYS A 124 -34.99 1.45 7.83
N GLU A 125 -35.96 0.57 8.09
CA GLU A 125 -36.37 0.24 9.46
C GLU A 125 -35.20 -0.27 10.33
N HIS A 126 -34.33 -1.11 9.77
CA HIS A 126 -33.17 -1.60 10.50
C HIS A 126 -32.09 -0.54 10.69
N LEU A 127 -31.85 0.32 9.69
CA LEU A 127 -30.93 1.43 9.84
C LEU A 127 -31.40 2.41 10.93
N ASP A 128 -32.71 2.70 10.94
CA ASP A 128 -33.35 3.51 11.97
C ASP A 128 -33.14 2.91 13.37
N ASN A 129 -33.48 1.63 13.53
CA ASN A 129 -33.33 0.93 14.80
C ASN A 129 -31.86 0.78 15.22
N PHE A 130 -30.96 0.56 14.26
CA PHE A 130 -29.51 0.55 14.50
C PHE A 130 -29.05 1.89 15.07
N CYS A 131 -29.45 3.01 14.48
CA CYS A 131 -29.07 4.35 14.97
C CYS A 131 -29.64 4.63 16.37
N LEU A 132 -30.84 4.12 16.69
CA LEU A 132 -31.40 4.22 18.04
C LEU A 132 -30.55 3.43 19.06
N LEU A 133 -30.14 2.21 18.71
CA LEU A 133 -29.30 1.39 19.58
C LEU A 133 -27.86 1.91 19.68
N LEU A 134 -27.31 2.50 18.61
CA LEU A 134 -25.98 3.11 18.61
C LEU A 134 -25.87 4.25 19.64
N ARG A 135 -27.00 4.92 19.93
CA ARG A 135 -27.10 5.97 20.96
C ARG A 135 -27.41 5.43 22.36
N CYS A 136 -27.73 4.15 22.49
CA CYS A 136 -28.11 3.57 23.77
C CYS A 136 -26.86 3.46 24.68
N PRO A 137 -26.83 4.17 25.83
CA PRO A 137 -25.66 4.14 26.72
C PRO A 137 -25.51 2.78 27.42
N ASP A 138 -26.58 1.99 27.49
CA ASP A 138 -26.58 0.67 28.12
C ASP A 138 -25.85 -0.39 27.27
N ILE A 139 -25.55 -0.09 26.00
CA ILE A 139 -24.71 -0.95 25.15
C ILE A 139 -23.26 -0.52 25.29
N ASP A 140 -22.40 -1.50 25.54
CA ASP A 140 -20.95 -1.29 25.61
C ASP A 140 -20.42 -0.53 24.37
N LEU A 141 -19.51 0.42 24.62
CA LEU A 141 -18.98 1.29 23.58
C LEU A 141 -18.19 0.51 22.54
N HIS A 142 -17.44 -0.52 22.94
CA HIS A 142 -16.68 -1.34 21.99
C HIS A 142 -17.61 -2.14 21.09
N GLN A 143 -18.72 -2.68 21.62
CA GLN A 143 -19.74 -3.34 20.82
C GLN A 143 -20.35 -2.40 19.78
N ARG A 144 -20.70 -1.18 20.19
CA ARG A 144 -21.21 -0.14 19.28
C ARG A 144 -20.21 0.23 18.18
N LYS A 145 -18.94 0.38 18.55
CA LYS A 145 -17.87 0.66 17.60
C LYS A 145 -17.68 -0.47 16.58
N ARG A 146 -17.65 -1.72 17.04
CA ARG A 146 -17.50 -2.89 16.17
C ARG A 146 -18.65 -2.98 15.16
N ALA A 147 -19.90 -2.87 15.64
CA ALA A 147 -21.07 -2.96 14.77
C ALA A 147 -21.10 -1.86 13.69
N LEU A 148 -20.65 -0.64 14.02
CA LEU A 148 -20.54 0.44 13.05
C LEU A 148 -19.44 0.19 12.00
N LEU A 149 -18.29 -0.35 12.40
CA LEU A 149 -17.23 -0.73 11.44
C LEU A 149 -17.70 -1.82 10.49
N GLU A 150 -18.36 -2.86 11.00
CA GLU A 150 -18.92 -3.94 10.18
C GLU A 150 -19.98 -3.43 9.20
N LEU A 151 -20.86 -2.54 9.68
CA LEU A 151 -21.85 -1.84 8.85
C LEU A 151 -21.18 -1.08 7.70
N ALA A 152 -20.16 -0.27 8.00
CA ALA A 152 -19.44 0.50 7.00
C ALA A 152 -18.77 -0.39 5.95
N HIS A 153 -18.11 -1.49 6.36
CA HIS A 153 -17.47 -2.40 5.42
C HIS A 153 -18.46 -3.15 4.52
N GLY A 154 -19.66 -3.46 5.03
CA GLY A 154 -20.67 -4.19 4.26
C GLY A 154 -21.44 -3.32 3.27
N VAL A 155 -21.62 -2.03 3.55
CA VAL A 155 -22.57 -1.18 2.83
C VAL A 155 -22.11 -0.76 1.43
N ASP A 156 -20.80 -0.64 1.19
CA ASP A 156 -20.25 -0.31 -0.13
C ASP A 156 -20.30 -1.50 -1.10
N ARG A 157 -20.00 -2.70 -0.58
CA ARG A 157 -19.80 -3.91 -1.40
C ARG A 157 -21.08 -4.60 -1.84
N CYS A 158 -22.20 -4.34 -1.16
CA CYS A 158 -23.42 -5.10 -1.38
C CYS A 158 -24.53 -4.24 -2.00
N ARG A 159 -25.06 -4.67 -3.16
CA ARG A 159 -26.30 -4.10 -3.70
C ARG A 159 -27.54 -4.43 -2.84
N GLY A 160 -27.38 -5.27 -1.81
CA GLY A 160 -28.35 -5.61 -0.77
C GLY A 160 -28.08 -4.95 0.58
N ALA A 161 -27.77 -3.64 0.61
CA ALA A 161 -27.47 -2.90 1.85
C ALA A 161 -28.47 -3.11 3.02
N GLY A 162 -29.74 -3.43 2.73
CA GLY A 162 -30.73 -3.76 3.75
C GLY A 162 -30.38 -4.99 4.61
N ALA A 163 -29.71 -6.00 4.07
CA ALA A 163 -29.27 -7.17 4.83
C ALA A 163 -28.14 -6.80 5.80
N VAL A 164 -27.20 -5.96 5.33
CA VAL A 164 -26.10 -5.42 6.16
C VAL A 164 -26.67 -4.59 7.32
N PHE A 165 -27.70 -3.79 7.07
CA PHE A 165 -28.38 -3.01 8.11
C PHE A 165 -29.02 -3.90 9.18
N MET A 166 -29.68 -4.98 8.75
CA MET A 166 -30.24 -5.97 9.68
C MET A 166 -29.13 -6.64 10.52
N GLU A 167 -28.02 -7.06 9.88
CA GLU A 167 -26.93 -7.73 10.59
C GLU A 167 -26.32 -6.82 11.66
N ALA A 168 -26.02 -5.56 11.32
CA ALA A 168 -25.50 -4.58 12.26
C ALA A 168 -26.50 -4.27 13.40
N PHE A 169 -27.80 -4.16 13.08
CA PHE A 169 -28.86 -3.99 14.07
C PHE A 169 -28.94 -5.18 15.03
N ASN A 170 -28.97 -6.40 14.52
CA ASN A 170 -29.01 -7.62 15.32
C ASN A 170 -27.75 -7.74 16.22
N ALA A 171 -26.58 -7.33 15.71
CA ALA A 171 -25.34 -7.30 16.48
C ALA A 171 -25.39 -6.34 17.67
N LEU A 172 -26.22 -5.28 17.64
CA LEU A 172 -26.46 -4.40 18.79
C LEU A 172 -27.56 -4.93 19.72
N GLN A 173 -28.59 -5.62 19.20
CA GLN A 173 -29.65 -6.20 20.04
C GLN A 173 -29.18 -7.39 20.89
N GLN A 174 -28.19 -8.14 20.39
CA GLN A 174 -27.61 -9.29 21.05
C GLN A 174 -26.41 -8.82 21.90
N SER A 175 -26.60 -8.58 23.19
CA SER A 175 -25.48 -8.27 24.09
C SER A 175 -24.64 -9.54 24.31
N GLY A 176 -23.34 -9.49 24.03
CA GLY A 176 -22.43 -10.61 24.22
C GLY A 176 -22.16 -10.98 25.68
N GLU A 177 -23.03 -10.58 26.61
CA GLU A 177 -22.80 -10.65 28.05
C GLU A 177 -23.08 -12.03 28.66
N THR A 178 -23.70 -12.95 27.92
CA THR A 178 -23.98 -14.32 28.38
C THR A 178 -23.24 -15.35 27.54
N LEU A 179 -22.88 -16.50 28.14
CA LEU A 179 -22.23 -17.59 27.42
C LEU A 179 -23.05 -18.06 26.22
N SER A 180 -24.37 -18.17 26.38
CA SER A 180 -25.30 -18.56 25.31
C SER A 180 -25.30 -17.57 24.15
N GLY A 181 -25.27 -16.26 24.44
CA GLY A 181 -25.13 -15.22 23.43
C GLY A 181 -23.80 -15.31 22.67
N LEU A 182 -22.68 -15.43 23.40
CA LEU A 182 -21.35 -15.60 22.79
C LEU A 182 -21.25 -16.89 21.98
N TYR A 183 -21.85 -17.98 22.46
CA TYR A 183 -21.93 -19.24 21.77
C TYR A 183 -22.71 -19.12 20.46
N GLY A 184 -23.91 -18.51 20.49
CA GLY A 184 -24.73 -18.32 19.30
C GLY A 184 -24.02 -17.47 18.26
N GLN A 185 -23.36 -16.38 18.69
CA GLN A 185 -22.56 -15.53 17.81
C GLN A 185 -21.37 -16.30 17.22
N THR A 186 -20.58 -16.98 18.06
CA THR A 186 -19.39 -17.75 17.62
C THR A 186 -19.78 -18.86 16.65
N LEU A 187 -20.90 -19.54 16.90
CA LEU A 187 -21.41 -20.59 16.02
C LEU A 187 -21.87 -20.01 14.68
N LYS A 188 -22.54 -18.85 14.69
CA LYS A 188 -22.91 -18.13 13.46
C LYS A 188 -21.66 -17.73 12.66
N ASP A 189 -20.68 -17.10 13.31
CA ASP A 189 -19.44 -16.67 12.66
C ASP A 189 -18.69 -17.85 12.02
N LEU A 190 -18.61 -18.99 12.73
CA LEU A 190 -18.02 -20.22 12.20
C LEU A 190 -18.81 -20.79 11.01
N PHE A 191 -20.14 -20.74 11.03
CA PHE A 191 -20.94 -21.11 9.87
C PHE A 191 -20.66 -20.19 8.69
N ASP A 192 -20.59 -18.89 8.93
CA ASP A 192 -20.39 -17.88 7.90
C ASP A 192 -19.04 -18.06 7.20
N ASP A 193 -17.97 -18.17 7.99
CA ASP A 193 -16.62 -18.41 7.49
C ASP A 193 -16.50 -19.76 6.77
N SER A 194 -17.15 -20.81 7.28
CA SER A 194 -17.06 -22.14 6.70
C SER A 194 -17.86 -22.27 5.41
N VAL A 195 -19.07 -21.69 5.35
CA VAL A 195 -19.85 -21.62 4.11
C VAL A 195 -19.12 -20.76 3.09
N ARG A 196 -18.53 -19.62 3.50
CA ARG A 196 -17.76 -18.76 2.59
C ARG A 196 -16.56 -19.50 1.98
N ARG A 197 -15.73 -20.15 2.80
CA ARG A 197 -14.60 -20.98 2.31
C ARG A 197 -15.06 -22.07 1.35
N PHE A 198 -16.17 -22.74 1.67
CA PHE A 198 -16.77 -23.73 0.78
C PHE A 198 -17.23 -23.11 -0.55
N VAL A 199 -17.83 -21.93 -0.52
CA VAL A 199 -18.24 -21.18 -1.72
C VAL A 199 -17.04 -20.79 -2.58
N VAL A 200 -15.96 -20.30 -1.98
CA VAL A 200 -14.71 -19.99 -2.69
C VAL A 200 -14.14 -21.25 -3.35
N GLU A 201 -14.13 -22.39 -2.65
CA GLU A 201 -13.63 -23.65 -3.22
C GLU A 201 -14.43 -24.10 -4.45
N ILE A 202 -15.77 -24.04 -4.41
CA ILE A 202 -16.61 -24.43 -5.56
C ILE A 202 -16.60 -23.41 -6.70
N LEU A 203 -16.16 -22.17 -6.44
CA LEU A 203 -16.06 -21.10 -7.43
C LEU A 203 -14.65 -20.97 -8.03
N SER A 204 -13.62 -21.56 -7.41
CA SER A 204 -12.22 -21.47 -7.85
C SER A 204 -11.94 -21.93 -9.29
N ASP A 205 -12.89 -22.64 -9.92
CA ASP A 205 -12.83 -23.08 -11.32
C ASP A 205 -13.59 -22.16 -12.32
N LYS A 206 -14.13 -21.02 -11.89
CA LYS A 206 -15.00 -20.13 -12.71
C LYS A 206 -14.56 -18.66 -12.64
N ASP A 207 -14.73 -17.91 -13.73
CA ASP A 207 -14.38 -16.47 -13.88
C ASP A 207 -14.65 -15.63 -12.61
N ASP A 208 -13.59 -14.99 -12.11
CA ASP A 208 -13.50 -14.32 -10.80
C ASP A 208 -14.59 -13.25 -10.56
N GLU A 209 -14.99 -12.51 -11.60
CA GLU A 209 -15.88 -11.34 -11.46
C GLU A 209 -17.33 -11.71 -11.06
N TYR A 210 -17.82 -12.89 -11.47
CA TYR A 210 -19.15 -13.35 -11.05
C TYR A 210 -19.13 -13.86 -9.60
N GLY A 211 -18.05 -14.53 -9.21
CA GLY A 211 -17.87 -15.07 -7.86
C GLY A 211 -17.87 -13.98 -6.81
N ASP A 212 -17.05 -12.94 -7.02
CA ASP A 212 -16.90 -11.83 -6.08
C ASP A 212 -18.20 -11.03 -5.88
N ASN A 213 -18.98 -10.83 -6.96
CA ASN A 213 -20.24 -10.07 -6.91
C ASN A 213 -21.43 -10.87 -6.35
N MET A 214 -21.40 -12.20 -6.41
CA MET A 214 -22.51 -13.07 -5.98
C MET A 214 -22.23 -13.87 -4.70
N GLU A 215 -21.01 -13.82 -4.18
CA GLU A 215 -20.55 -14.61 -3.02
C GLU A 215 -21.53 -14.52 -1.84
N VAL A 216 -21.89 -13.29 -1.42
CA VAL A 216 -22.78 -13.05 -0.27
C VAL A 216 -24.15 -13.69 -0.48
N HIS A 217 -24.69 -13.63 -1.69
CA HIS A 217 -25.99 -14.21 -2.04
C HIS A 217 -25.93 -15.74 -2.11
N ILE A 218 -24.84 -16.30 -2.63
CA ILE A 218 -24.60 -17.76 -2.64
C ILE A 218 -24.49 -18.28 -1.20
N VAL A 219 -23.71 -17.60 -0.35
CA VAL A 219 -23.56 -17.92 1.08
C VAL A 219 -24.93 -17.88 1.76
N ASN A 220 -25.71 -16.81 1.57
CA ASN A 220 -27.03 -16.70 2.16
C ASN A 220 -27.99 -17.79 1.66
N GLN A 221 -27.94 -18.15 0.37
CA GLN A 221 -28.73 -19.25 -0.17
C GLN A 221 -28.35 -20.60 0.48
N PHE A 222 -27.07 -20.87 0.73
CA PHE A 222 -26.67 -22.04 1.54
C PHE A 222 -27.21 -21.98 2.97
N ARG A 223 -27.18 -20.81 3.62
CA ARG A 223 -27.79 -20.64 4.95
C ARG A 223 -29.27 -20.96 4.94
N MET A 224 -30.02 -20.49 3.94
CA MET A 224 -31.44 -20.81 3.79
C MET A 224 -31.69 -22.30 3.54
N GLU A 225 -30.93 -22.91 2.63
CA GLU A 225 -31.03 -24.35 2.30
C GLU A 225 -30.76 -25.27 3.49
N LEU A 226 -29.86 -24.83 4.39
CA LEU A 226 -29.44 -25.56 5.58
C LEU A 226 -30.14 -25.08 6.87
N GLY A 227 -31.00 -24.07 6.80
CA GLY A 227 -31.67 -23.50 7.98
C GLY A 227 -30.68 -22.99 9.04
N LEU A 228 -29.59 -22.36 8.62
CA LEU A 228 -28.57 -21.81 9.51
C LEU A 228 -29.01 -20.46 10.12
N PRO A 229 -28.48 -20.09 11.30
CA PRO A 229 -28.69 -18.75 11.86
C PRO A 229 -28.24 -17.66 10.89
N GLY A 230 -28.97 -16.53 10.85
CA GLY A 230 -28.63 -15.42 9.96
C GLY A 230 -28.98 -15.63 8.49
N ALA A 231 -29.75 -16.68 8.14
CA ALA A 231 -30.34 -16.83 6.82
C ALA A 231 -31.40 -15.74 6.57
N ASP A 232 -31.25 -14.96 5.50
CA ASP A 232 -32.24 -13.97 5.08
C ASP A 232 -33.14 -14.53 3.97
N GLY A 233 -34.36 -14.91 4.37
CA GLY A 233 -35.41 -15.38 3.45
C GLY A 233 -35.97 -14.31 2.50
N LYS A 234 -35.51 -13.06 2.62
CA LYS A 234 -35.89 -11.94 1.75
C LYS A 234 -34.83 -11.60 0.70
N ASP A 235 -33.71 -12.31 0.68
CA ASP A 235 -32.72 -12.15 -0.38
C ASP A 235 -33.33 -12.55 -1.72
N ILE A 236 -33.28 -11.61 -2.66
CA ILE A 236 -33.88 -11.71 -3.99
C ILE A 236 -32.94 -12.38 -4.99
N PHE A 237 -31.66 -12.48 -4.65
CA PHE A 237 -30.63 -13.04 -5.53
C PHE A 237 -30.56 -14.55 -5.33
N THR A 238 -30.99 -15.29 -6.34
CA THR A 238 -30.85 -16.75 -6.38
C THR A 238 -29.75 -17.14 -7.34
N ALA A 239 -28.69 -17.78 -6.86
CA ALA A 239 -27.59 -18.26 -7.69
C ALA A 239 -27.91 -19.65 -8.27
N SER A 240 -28.87 -19.68 -9.19
CA SER A 240 -29.32 -20.90 -9.85
C SER A 240 -28.18 -21.53 -10.66
N GLY A 241 -27.67 -22.68 -10.19
CA GLY A 241 -26.59 -23.44 -10.83
C GLY A 241 -25.35 -23.64 -9.96
N VAL A 242 -25.12 -22.80 -8.95
CA VAL A 242 -24.02 -22.98 -7.96
C VAL A 242 -24.53 -23.73 -6.73
N VAL A 243 -25.68 -23.32 -6.20
CA VAL A 243 -26.31 -23.97 -5.04
C VAL A 243 -27.17 -25.15 -5.52
N THR A 244 -26.53 -26.31 -5.67
CA THR A 244 -27.20 -27.57 -6.03
C THR A 244 -27.42 -28.43 -4.79
N ARG A 245 -28.38 -29.36 -4.84
CA ARG A 245 -28.63 -30.31 -3.73
C ARG A 245 -27.39 -31.09 -3.31
N GLN A 246 -26.51 -31.41 -4.27
CA GLN A 246 -25.23 -32.08 -4.00
C GLN A 246 -24.30 -31.16 -3.21
N ASN A 247 -24.13 -29.91 -3.66
CA ASN A 247 -23.28 -28.93 -2.98
C ASN A 247 -23.82 -28.59 -1.59
N VAL A 248 -25.14 -28.50 -1.42
CA VAL A 248 -25.77 -28.30 -0.10
C VAL A 248 -25.45 -29.48 0.84
N SER A 249 -25.51 -30.71 0.32
CA SER A 249 -25.17 -31.90 1.12
C SER A 249 -23.67 -31.96 1.48
N GLN A 250 -22.79 -31.57 0.55
CA GLN A 250 -21.34 -31.47 0.81
C GLN A 250 -21.02 -30.37 1.83
N CYS A 251 -21.65 -29.20 1.69
CA CYS A 251 -21.55 -28.11 2.65
C CYS A 251 -22.02 -28.55 4.04
N ALA A 252 -23.13 -29.28 4.16
CA ALA A 252 -23.57 -29.83 5.44
C ALA A 252 -22.53 -30.76 6.09
N LEU A 253 -21.88 -31.63 5.30
CA LEU A 253 -20.81 -32.52 5.80
C LEU A 253 -19.56 -31.72 6.22
N TRP A 254 -19.22 -30.68 5.46
CA TRP A 254 -18.15 -29.74 5.80
C TRP A 254 -18.42 -29.04 7.13
N LEU A 255 -19.63 -28.51 7.31
CA LEU A 255 -20.06 -27.86 8.56
C LEU A 255 -20.07 -28.83 9.75
N LEU A 256 -20.38 -30.12 9.55
CA LEU A 256 -20.27 -31.14 10.60
C LEU A 256 -18.82 -31.40 11.05
N GLU A 257 -17.82 -31.04 10.26
CA GLU A 257 -16.41 -31.18 10.61
C GLU A 257 -15.82 -29.90 11.19
N GLU A 258 -16.15 -28.76 10.60
CA GLU A 258 -15.62 -27.44 10.96
C GLU A 258 -16.38 -26.80 12.12
N CYS A 259 -17.70 -26.94 12.16
CA CYS A 259 -18.56 -26.35 13.19
C CYS A 259 -19.00 -27.41 14.19
N ARG A 260 -18.06 -28.16 14.79
CA ARG A 260 -18.36 -29.07 15.92
C ARG A 260 -18.39 -28.29 17.24
N PRO A 261 -19.13 -28.74 18.27
CA PRO A 261 -19.13 -28.10 19.58
C PRO A 261 -17.73 -27.83 20.14
N VAL A 262 -16.80 -28.76 19.91
CA VAL A 262 -15.40 -28.63 20.32
C VAL A 262 -14.67 -27.47 19.62
N VAL A 263 -14.98 -27.18 18.37
CA VAL A 263 -14.39 -26.06 17.64
C VAL A 263 -14.94 -24.74 18.18
N VAL A 264 -16.26 -24.66 18.39
CA VAL A 264 -16.92 -23.50 19.01
C VAL A 264 -16.31 -23.22 20.39
N ALA A 265 -16.18 -24.25 21.22
CA ALA A 265 -15.60 -24.14 22.55
C ALA A 265 -14.11 -23.72 22.53
N LYS A 266 -13.33 -24.09 21.50
CA LYS A 266 -11.95 -23.60 21.34
C LYS A 266 -11.88 -22.10 21.06
N VAL A 267 -12.76 -21.60 20.19
CA VAL A 267 -12.85 -20.16 19.91
C VAL A 267 -13.29 -19.40 21.17
N LEU A 268 -14.32 -19.89 21.87
CA LEU A 268 -14.77 -19.32 23.14
C LEU A 268 -13.69 -19.35 24.23
N ALA A 269 -12.88 -20.42 24.31
CA ALA A 269 -11.76 -20.49 25.25
C ALA A 269 -10.70 -19.42 24.97
N SER A 270 -10.42 -19.19 23.68
CA SER A 270 -9.47 -18.15 23.26
C SER A 270 -10.00 -16.75 23.58
N GLN A 271 -11.30 -16.51 23.36
CA GLN A 271 -11.97 -15.26 23.75
C GLN A 271 -11.94 -15.05 25.27
N TYR A 272 -12.28 -16.08 26.05
CA TYR A 272 -12.21 -16.03 27.51
C TYR A 272 -10.80 -15.68 28.01
N ARG A 273 -9.77 -16.34 27.49
CA ARG A 273 -8.36 -16.06 27.84
C ARG A 273 -7.94 -14.63 27.48
N SER A 274 -8.35 -14.15 26.30
CA SER A 274 -8.06 -12.79 25.84
C SER A 274 -8.73 -11.73 26.71
N GLN A 275 -10.02 -11.90 27.00
CA GLN A 275 -10.78 -11.00 27.88
C GLN A 275 -10.22 -11.03 29.31
N LEU A 276 -9.89 -12.21 29.83
CA LEU A 276 -9.30 -12.35 31.16
C LEU A 276 -7.96 -11.61 31.26
N SER A 277 -7.09 -11.77 30.26
CA SER A 277 -5.78 -11.10 30.21
C SER A 277 -5.93 -9.59 30.09
N THR A 278 -6.89 -9.12 29.29
CA THR A 278 -7.18 -7.69 29.10
C THR A 278 -7.69 -7.06 30.39
N LEU A 279 -8.69 -7.66 31.03
CA LEU A 279 -9.24 -7.18 32.30
C LEU A 279 -8.20 -7.24 33.41
N ALA A 280 -7.40 -8.31 33.50
CA ALA A 280 -6.32 -8.37 34.48
C ALA A 280 -5.28 -7.25 34.27
N ALA A 281 -4.94 -6.94 33.02
CA ALA A 281 -4.05 -5.84 32.70
C ALA A 281 -4.66 -4.47 33.04
N GLU A 282 -5.97 -4.30 32.91
CA GLU A 282 -6.70 -3.09 33.34
C GLU A 282 -6.70 -2.94 34.87
N GLU A 283 -6.95 -4.03 35.60
CA GLU A 283 -6.92 -4.06 37.07
C GLU A 283 -5.53 -3.63 37.60
N LEU A 284 -4.45 -4.12 36.96
CA LEU A 284 -3.07 -3.73 37.28
C LEU A 284 -2.74 -2.29 36.88
N ARG A 285 -3.40 -1.74 35.87
CA ARG A 285 -3.22 -0.35 35.39
C ARG A 285 -4.02 0.68 36.18
N SER A 286 -4.89 0.27 37.10
CA SER A 286 -5.70 1.20 37.90
C SER A 286 -4.87 2.29 38.60
N ASP A 287 -3.57 2.05 38.82
CA ASP A 287 -2.62 3.00 39.39
C ASP A 287 -1.85 3.89 38.38
N GLN A 288 -1.85 3.58 37.07
CA GLN A 288 -1.17 4.36 36.01
C GLN A 288 -1.86 4.22 34.62
N PRO A 289 -2.85 5.06 34.29
CA PRO A 289 -3.46 5.07 32.96
C PRO A 289 -2.49 5.57 31.88
N GLY A 290 -2.17 4.73 30.88
CA GLY A 290 -1.36 5.08 29.70
C GLY A 290 -0.14 4.21 29.42
N SER A 291 0.23 3.28 30.32
CA SER A 291 1.38 2.39 30.13
C SER A 291 1.13 1.30 29.06
N PRO A 292 2.18 0.84 28.34
CA PRO A 292 2.08 -0.22 27.34
C PRO A 292 1.57 -1.54 27.96
N SER A 293 1.03 -2.42 27.10
CA SER A 293 0.46 -3.71 27.52
C SER A 293 1.42 -4.48 28.45
N VAL A 294 1.01 -4.70 29.69
CA VAL A 294 1.78 -5.48 30.68
C VAL A 294 1.51 -6.96 30.42
N ALA A 295 2.57 -7.73 30.18
CA ALA A 295 2.47 -9.18 30.12
C ALA A 295 2.08 -9.72 31.50
N ILE A 296 0.95 -10.42 31.59
CA ILE A 296 0.46 -10.99 32.84
C ILE A 296 1.30 -12.21 33.22
N ASP A 297 2.06 -12.09 34.30
CA ASP A 297 2.81 -13.17 34.95
C ASP A 297 2.03 -13.70 36.17
N PRO A 298 1.40 -14.89 36.10
CA PRO A 298 0.67 -15.47 37.23
C PRO A 298 1.59 -15.83 38.42
N GLY A 299 2.91 -15.88 38.20
CA GLY A 299 3.91 -16.15 39.23
C GLY A 299 4.19 -14.96 40.14
N ASP A 300 3.66 -13.79 39.80
CA ASP A 300 3.61 -12.59 40.65
C ASP A 300 2.28 -12.55 41.41
N SER A 301 2.33 -12.26 42.72
CA SER A 301 1.14 -12.25 43.58
C SER A 301 0.12 -11.20 43.17
N ASP A 302 0.58 -10.01 42.76
CA ASP A 302 -0.29 -8.89 42.43
C ASP A 302 -1.03 -9.16 41.11
N HIS A 303 -0.33 -9.80 40.17
CA HIS A 303 -0.91 -10.27 38.91
C HIS A 303 -1.91 -11.41 39.12
N MET A 304 -1.64 -12.36 40.00
CA MET A 304 -2.59 -13.43 40.33
C MET A 304 -3.85 -12.88 40.99
N ASP A 305 -3.71 -11.91 41.89
CA ASP A 305 -4.85 -11.22 42.50
C ASP A 305 -5.69 -10.46 41.46
N ALA A 306 -5.05 -9.78 40.51
CA ALA A 306 -5.71 -9.16 39.37
C ALA A 306 -6.44 -10.18 38.48
N LEU A 307 -5.82 -11.34 38.22
CA LEU A 307 -6.46 -12.44 37.48
C LEU A 307 -7.69 -12.99 38.19
N MET A 308 -7.64 -13.16 39.52
CA MET A 308 -8.80 -13.61 40.30
C MET A 308 -9.95 -12.61 40.25
N ARG A 309 -9.66 -11.30 40.34
CA ARG A 309 -10.69 -10.24 40.19
C ARG A 309 -11.27 -10.20 38.78
N ALA A 310 -10.42 -10.23 37.75
CA ALA A 310 -10.85 -10.28 36.36
C ALA A 310 -11.71 -11.52 36.07
N HIS A 311 -11.32 -12.69 36.58
CA HIS A 311 -12.11 -13.92 36.51
C HIS A 311 -13.47 -13.76 37.21
N GLY A 312 -13.50 -13.12 38.39
CA GLY A 312 -14.74 -12.82 39.10
C GLY A 312 -15.70 -11.95 38.29
N ARG A 313 -15.18 -10.97 37.55
CA ARG A 313 -15.97 -10.12 36.63
C ARG A 313 -16.50 -10.87 35.42
N LEU A 314 -15.71 -11.80 34.87
CA LEU A 314 -16.12 -12.62 33.72
C LEU A 314 -17.09 -13.75 34.08
N ARG A 315 -17.25 -14.07 35.37
CA ARG A 315 -18.07 -15.21 35.82
C ARG A 315 -19.54 -15.11 35.42
N SER A 316 -20.10 -13.91 35.30
CA SER A 316 -21.47 -13.71 34.81
C SER A 316 -21.65 -14.13 33.36
N THR A 317 -20.59 -14.02 32.56
CA THR A 317 -20.58 -14.35 31.13
C THR A 317 -20.11 -15.77 30.91
N PHE A 318 -19.02 -16.19 31.55
CA PHE A 318 -18.38 -17.50 31.45
C PHE A 318 -18.62 -18.32 32.70
N GLU A 319 -19.89 -18.52 33.04
CA GLU A 319 -20.28 -19.38 34.15
C GLU A 319 -19.70 -20.79 33.97
N GLY A 320 -19.35 -21.47 35.06
CA GLY A 320 -18.75 -22.81 35.02
C GLY A 320 -17.25 -22.86 34.65
N MET A 321 -16.61 -21.75 34.28
CA MET A 321 -15.17 -21.75 34.00
C MET A 321 -14.35 -21.73 35.28
N HIS A 322 -13.28 -22.52 35.33
CA HIS A 322 -12.35 -22.54 36.46
C HIS A 322 -11.03 -21.87 36.09
N LEU A 323 -10.54 -20.94 36.93
CA LEU A 323 -9.21 -20.34 36.73
C LEU A 323 -8.10 -21.41 36.74
N GLN A 324 -8.27 -22.49 37.50
CA GLN A 324 -7.36 -23.65 37.54
C GLN A 324 -7.24 -24.41 36.20
N SER A 325 -8.17 -24.19 35.28
CA SER A 325 -8.11 -24.70 33.91
C SER A 325 -7.20 -23.87 33.00
N LEU A 326 -6.82 -22.66 33.43
CA LEU A 326 -5.89 -21.75 32.74
C LEU A 326 -4.52 -21.62 33.42
N VAL A 327 -4.46 -21.74 34.75
CA VAL A 327 -3.21 -21.66 35.51
C VAL A 327 -2.95 -22.95 36.28
N TYR A 328 -1.69 -23.23 36.57
CA TYR A 328 -1.30 -24.33 37.45
C TYR A 328 -0.18 -23.89 38.38
N GLU A 329 -0.12 -24.47 39.57
CA GLU A 329 1.00 -24.27 40.49
C GLU A 329 2.15 -25.18 40.08
N ASN A 330 3.31 -24.59 39.82
CA ASN A 330 4.53 -25.29 39.49
C ASN A 330 5.11 -25.91 40.76
N ALA A 331 5.19 -27.23 40.80
CA ALA A 331 5.63 -27.98 41.98
C ALA A 331 7.08 -27.70 42.38
N GLU A 332 7.94 -27.27 41.45
CA GLU A 332 9.35 -26.98 41.73
C GLU A 332 9.55 -25.57 42.29
N THR A 333 8.83 -24.58 41.76
CA THR A 333 9.00 -23.16 42.12
C THR A 333 7.97 -22.65 43.13
N GLY A 334 6.86 -23.37 43.31
CA GLY A 334 5.69 -22.92 44.08
C GLY A 334 4.96 -21.73 43.45
N LYS A 335 5.34 -21.30 42.24
CA LYS A 335 4.71 -20.20 41.52
C LYS A 335 3.62 -20.70 40.60
N PHE A 336 2.67 -19.84 40.24
CA PHE A 336 1.67 -20.19 39.24
C PHE A 336 2.17 -19.85 37.84
N ASP A 337 1.94 -20.77 36.91
CA ASP A 337 2.28 -20.62 35.50
C ASP A 337 1.02 -20.73 34.64
N TRP A 338 1.01 -20.06 33.49
CA TRP A 338 -0.02 -20.26 32.47
C TRP A 338 0.06 -21.67 31.90
N ARG A 339 -1.10 -22.30 31.70
CA ARG A 339 -1.21 -23.48 30.84
C ARG A 339 -1.14 -23.02 29.38
N GLY A 340 -0.34 -23.72 28.58
CA GLY A 340 -0.19 -23.39 27.15
C GLY A 340 -1.16 -24.11 26.21
N ASP A 341 -2.06 -24.96 26.74
CA ASP A 341 -3.18 -25.55 25.99
C ASP A 341 -4.48 -25.24 26.72
N ASP A 342 -5.50 -24.86 25.96
CA ASP A 342 -6.82 -24.48 26.46
C ASP A 342 -7.76 -25.70 26.63
N ALA A 343 -7.27 -26.94 26.46
CA ALA A 343 -8.08 -28.15 26.54
C ALA A 343 -8.96 -28.27 27.79
N LEU A 344 -8.48 -27.85 28.96
CA LEU A 344 -9.26 -27.86 30.20
C LEU A 344 -10.36 -26.79 30.19
N VAL A 345 -10.08 -25.59 29.68
CA VAL A 345 -11.08 -24.53 29.49
C VAL A 345 -12.13 -24.97 28.48
N VAL A 346 -11.71 -25.61 27.39
CA VAL A 346 -12.61 -26.19 26.38
C VAL A 346 -13.49 -27.26 27.00
N ARG A 347 -12.96 -28.11 27.90
CA ARG A 347 -13.76 -29.10 28.63
C ARG A 347 -14.79 -28.42 29.53
N ASP A 348 -14.39 -27.40 30.29
CA ASP A 348 -15.29 -26.66 31.17
C ASP A 348 -16.41 -26.01 30.35
N LEU A 349 -16.07 -25.36 29.22
CA LEU A 349 -17.03 -24.80 28.25
C LEU A 349 -17.98 -25.84 27.70
N LEU A 350 -17.48 -27.01 27.27
CA LEU A 350 -18.36 -28.06 26.74
C LEU A 350 -19.29 -28.63 27.81
N THR A 351 -18.83 -28.68 29.06
CA THR A 351 -19.65 -29.12 30.19
C THR A 351 -20.76 -28.11 30.45
N GLU A 352 -20.41 -26.83 30.48
CA GLU A 352 -21.37 -25.75 30.70
C GLU A 352 -22.37 -25.60 29.54
N LEU A 353 -21.90 -25.62 28.29
CA LEU A 353 -22.77 -25.56 27.11
C LEU A 353 -23.75 -26.75 27.06
N ALA A 354 -23.33 -27.92 27.54
CA ALA A 354 -24.22 -29.07 27.69
C ALA A 354 -25.21 -28.87 28.85
N HIS A 355 -24.78 -28.26 29.96
CA HIS A 355 -25.64 -27.92 31.09
C HIS A 355 -26.75 -26.93 30.69
N GLN A 356 -26.41 -25.92 29.89
CA GLN A 356 -27.36 -24.95 29.32
C GLN A 356 -28.24 -25.54 28.20
N GLY A 357 -28.07 -26.82 27.86
CA GLY A 357 -28.86 -27.51 26.85
C GLY A 357 -28.64 -26.98 25.43
N LEU A 358 -27.46 -26.40 25.15
CA LEU A 358 -27.09 -25.95 23.81
C LEU A 358 -26.53 -27.11 23.01
N ILE A 359 -25.60 -27.88 23.59
CA ILE A 359 -24.97 -29.02 22.92
C ILE A 359 -25.35 -30.34 23.58
N CYS A 360 -25.19 -31.45 22.86
CA CYS A 360 -25.27 -32.77 23.47
C CYS A 360 -24.06 -32.97 24.41
N SER A 361 -24.27 -33.63 25.57
CA SER A 361 -23.18 -33.86 26.52
C SER A 361 -22.00 -34.58 25.85
N PRO A 362 -20.77 -34.02 25.95
CA PRO A 362 -19.61 -34.63 25.31
C PRO A 362 -19.32 -36.00 25.93
N LYS A 363 -19.04 -37.00 25.09
CA LYS A 363 -18.67 -38.33 25.57
C LYS A 363 -17.18 -38.33 25.95
N GLU A 364 -16.89 -38.36 27.24
CA GLU A 364 -15.51 -38.55 27.72
C GLU A 364 -15.05 -39.99 27.41
N GLY A 365 -13.94 -40.12 26.68
CA GLY A 365 -13.30 -41.40 26.37
C GLY A 365 -11.91 -41.47 26.97
N VAL A 366 -11.61 -42.56 27.68
CA VAL A 366 -10.24 -42.85 28.11
C VAL A 366 -9.49 -43.46 26.93
N VAL A 367 -8.44 -42.78 26.48
CA VAL A 367 -7.56 -43.21 25.39
C VAL A 367 -6.61 -44.28 25.89
N ALA A 368 -5.92 -43.96 26.97
CA ALA A 368 -4.81 -44.73 27.50
C ALA A 368 -4.56 -44.36 28.97
N SER A 369 -3.83 -45.20 29.69
CA SER A 369 -3.43 -44.96 31.09
C SER A 369 -1.95 -45.24 31.27
N GLY A 370 -1.32 -44.47 32.15
CA GLY A 370 0.09 -44.58 32.50
C GLY A 370 0.31 -44.32 33.99
N ALA A 371 1.57 -44.42 34.43
CA ALA A 371 1.97 -44.08 35.79
C ALA A 371 3.34 -43.39 35.77
N THR A 372 3.50 -42.41 36.65
CA THR A 372 4.81 -41.85 37.03
C THR A 372 5.22 -42.44 38.39
N ALA A 373 6.38 -42.03 38.93
CA ALA A 373 6.83 -42.48 40.25
C ALA A 373 5.81 -42.16 41.37
N ASP A 374 5.09 -41.04 41.25
CA ASP A 374 4.26 -40.49 42.32
C ASP A 374 2.75 -40.49 42.00
N SER A 375 2.35 -40.81 40.75
CA SER A 375 0.95 -40.75 40.33
C SER A 375 0.57 -41.81 39.28
N ARG A 376 -0.72 -42.13 39.23
CA ARG A 376 -1.34 -42.86 38.10
C ARG A 376 -2.18 -41.89 37.31
N TRP A 377 -2.13 -41.93 36.00
CA TRP A 377 -2.87 -40.98 35.17
C TRP A 377 -3.51 -41.65 33.95
N SER A 378 -4.56 -41.01 33.44
CA SER A 378 -5.29 -41.42 32.24
C SER A 378 -5.32 -40.28 31.23
N LEU A 379 -4.96 -40.55 29.98
CA LEU A 379 -5.17 -39.64 28.86
C LEU A 379 -6.63 -39.74 28.42
N CYS A 380 -7.36 -38.64 28.52
CA CYS A 380 -8.77 -38.56 28.17
C CYS A 380 -8.97 -37.72 26.90
N HIS A 381 -10.03 -38.02 26.16
CA HIS A 381 -10.47 -37.24 25.01
C HIS A 381 -11.97 -36.95 25.06
N LEU A 382 -12.41 -35.85 24.43
CA LEU A 382 -13.83 -35.54 24.24
C LEU A 382 -14.29 -35.86 22.82
N ASP A 383 -13.53 -35.45 21.80
CA ASP A 383 -13.85 -35.71 20.38
C ASP A 383 -12.58 -35.96 19.55
N LYS A 384 -11.61 -36.68 20.12
CA LYS A 384 -10.29 -36.97 19.53
C LYS A 384 -9.41 -35.74 19.20
N ARG A 385 -9.92 -34.51 19.40
CA ARG A 385 -9.27 -33.21 19.12
C ARG A 385 -8.89 -32.41 20.38
N VAL A 386 -9.43 -32.78 21.53
CA VAL A 386 -9.13 -32.18 22.84
C VAL A 386 -8.64 -33.30 23.72
N LEU A 387 -7.45 -33.11 24.27
CA LEU A 387 -6.77 -34.09 25.11
C LEU A 387 -6.44 -33.45 26.45
N TYR A 388 -6.74 -34.16 27.53
CA TYR A 388 -6.39 -33.75 28.86
C TYR A 388 -6.03 -34.97 29.70
N VAL A 389 -5.36 -34.74 30.82
CA VAL A 389 -4.89 -35.83 31.69
C VAL A 389 -5.68 -35.81 32.99
N GLN A 390 -6.15 -37.00 33.40
CA GLN A 390 -6.76 -37.23 34.69
C GLN A 390 -5.76 -37.94 35.58
N GLU A 391 -5.22 -37.27 36.58
CA GLU A 391 -4.14 -37.74 37.44
C GLU A 391 -4.65 -38.10 38.84
N ARG A 392 -4.30 -39.30 39.30
CA ARG A 392 -4.62 -39.85 40.62
C ARG A 392 -3.32 -39.92 41.41
N LEU A 393 -3.20 -39.04 42.39
CA LEU A 393 -2.02 -38.97 43.25
C LEU A 393 -2.00 -40.17 44.20
N SER A 394 -0.88 -40.89 44.25
CA SER A 394 -0.71 -42.03 45.15
C SER A 394 -0.07 -41.59 46.45
N THR A 395 -0.81 -40.91 47.34
CA THR A 395 -0.35 -40.72 48.72
C THR A 395 -0.60 -41.99 49.52
N ALA A 396 0.45 -42.54 50.14
CA ALA A 396 0.36 -43.71 51.01
C ALA A 396 -0.64 -43.46 52.17
N GLY A 397 -1.89 -43.93 52.02
CA GLY A 397 -2.88 -44.01 53.12
C GLY A 397 -4.18 -43.22 52.97
N LEU A 398 -4.39 -42.38 51.94
CA LEU A 398 -5.65 -41.65 51.74
C LEU A 398 -6.23 -41.91 50.35
N ARG A 399 -7.55 -42.10 50.26
CA ARG A 399 -8.28 -42.23 48.98
C ARG A 399 -7.89 -41.06 48.08
N THR A 400 -7.35 -41.39 46.92
CA THR A 400 -6.63 -40.50 46.00
C THR A 400 -7.51 -39.37 45.48
N ALA A 401 -7.10 -38.12 45.69
CA ALA A 401 -7.65 -36.99 44.97
C ALA A 401 -7.38 -37.18 43.47
N VAL A 402 -8.42 -36.98 42.65
CA VAL A 402 -8.31 -37.05 41.19
C VAL A 402 -8.30 -35.61 40.69
N GLY A 403 -7.14 -35.19 40.17
CA GLY A 403 -6.94 -33.86 39.58
C GLY A 403 -6.93 -33.92 38.05
N LEU A 404 -7.19 -32.78 37.42
CA LEU A 404 -7.05 -32.61 35.98
C LEU A 404 -5.74 -31.87 35.70
N SER A 405 -4.91 -32.45 34.85
CA SER A 405 -3.64 -31.88 34.41
C SER A 405 -3.61 -31.72 32.89
N HIS A 406 -2.77 -30.80 32.41
CA HIS A 406 -2.56 -30.62 30.98
C HIS A 406 -1.66 -31.75 30.44
N LEU A 407 -1.65 -31.91 29.12
CA LEU A 407 -0.80 -32.92 28.50
C LEU A 407 0.67 -32.47 28.58
N ARG A 408 1.53 -33.32 29.16
CA ARG A 408 2.97 -33.08 29.28
C ARG A 408 3.76 -33.98 28.35
N PHE A 409 4.98 -33.58 28.02
CA PHE A 409 5.93 -34.39 27.24
C PHE A 409 6.08 -35.79 27.80
N GLU A 410 6.21 -35.93 29.12
CA GLU A 410 6.37 -37.22 29.81
C GLU A 410 5.16 -38.14 29.64
N HIS A 411 3.95 -37.57 29.63
CA HIS A 411 2.72 -38.30 29.38
C HIS A 411 2.72 -38.87 27.95
N VAL A 412 3.07 -38.05 26.95
CA VAL A 412 3.13 -38.48 25.55
C VAL A 412 4.26 -39.50 25.35
N LEU A 413 5.43 -39.26 25.93
CA LEU A 413 6.59 -40.16 25.87
C LEU A 413 6.25 -41.56 26.37
N GLY A 414 5.57 -41.66 27.51
CA GLY A 414 5.12 -42.95 28.07
C GLY A 414 4.05 -43.67 27.24
N LEU A 415 3.39 -42.97 26.30
CA LEU A 415 2.30 -43.52 25.49
C LEU A 415 2.63 -43.73 24.03
N MET A 416 3.82 -43.34 23.57
CA MET A 416 4.12 -43.25 22.15
C MET A 416 3.89 -44.53 21.34
N GLU A 417 4.09 -45.68 21.95
CA GLU A 417 3.89 -47.00 21.32
C GLU A 417 2.45 -47.51 21.42
N ASN A 418 1.65 -46.90 22.29
CA ASN A 418 0.30 -47.35 22.67
C ASN A 418 -0.82 -46.43 22.17
N PHE A 419 -0.52 -45.43 21.32
CA PHE A 419 -1.57 -44.57 20.78
C PHE A 419 -2.51 -45.36 19.85
N PRO A 420 -3.83 -45.37 20.10
CA PRO A 420 -4.79 -46.16 19.33
C PRO A 420 -4.98 -45.68 17.89
N SER A 421 -4.54 -44.46 17.56
CA SER A 421 -4.54 -43.97 16.17
C SER A 421 -3.48 -42.91 15.92
N LYS A 422 -3.03 -42.82 14.66
CA LYS A 422 -2.10 -41.78 14.19
C LYS A 422 -2.64 -40.35 14.39
N LYS A 423 -3.95 -40.13 14.19
CA LYS A 423 -4.60 -38.82 14.39
C LYS A 423 -4.47 -38.34 15.84
N LEU A 424 -4.63 -39.26 16.79
CA LEU A 424 -4.57 -38.95 18.21
C LEU A 424 -3.13 -38.66 18.67
N ARG A 425 -2.16 -39.42 18.15
CA ARG A 425 -0.74 -39.13 18.35
C ARG A 425 -0.39 -37.73 17.86
N ARG A 426 -0.84 -37.36 16.65
CA ARG A 426 -0.60 -36.02 16.08
C ARG A 426 -1.19 -34.93 16.98
N ALA A 427 -2.44 -35.08 17.41
CA ALA A 427 -3.09 -34.13 18.33
C ALA A 427 -2.35 -34.01 19.68
N ALA A 428 -1.82 -35.12 20.20
CA ALA A 428 -1.01 -35.13 21.42
C ALA A 428 0.32 -34.38 21.23
N VAL A 429 0.99 -34.60 20.10
CA VAL A 429 2.21 -33.86 19.74
C VAL A 429 1.93 -32.37 19.58
N ASP A 430 0.84 -32.00 18.90
CA ASP A 430 0.44 -30.60 18.73
C ASP A 430 0.17 -29.92 20.07
N ALA A 431 -0.52 -30.60 20.99
CA ALA A 431 -0.80 -30.07 22.32
C ALA A 431 0.47 -29.85 23.15
N ILE A 432 1.47 -30.75 23.09
CA ILE A 432 2.76 -30.51 23.78
C ILE A 432 3.59 -29.42 23.09
N LEU A 433 3.57 -29.35 21.75
CA LEU A 433 4.25 -28.27 21.00
C LEU A 433 3.71 -26.90 21.37
N GLN A 434 2.46 -26.80 21.82
CA GLN A 434 1.84 -25.55 22.29
C GLN A 434 2.10 -25.28 23.78
N SER A 435 2.08 -26.33 24.61
CA SER A 435 2.06 -26.18 26.07
C SER A 435 3.40 -26.31 26.79
N GLU A 436 4.36 -27.05 26.24
CA GLU A 436 5.59 -27.39 26.95
C GLU A 436 6.66 -26.31 26.91
N SER A 437 7.61 -26.32 27.84
CA SER A 437 8.76 -25.40 27.83
C SER A 437 9.73 -25.72 26.68
N ALA A 438 10.51 -24.73 26.21
CA ALA A 438 11.55 -24.96 25.21
C ALA A 438 12.53 -26.07 25.63
N THR A 439 12.86 -26.16 26.92
CA THR A 439 13.71 -27.23 27.48
C THR A 439 13.09 -28.62 27.32
N ALA A 440 11.78 -28.76 27.56
CA ALA A 440 11.07 -30.02 27.36
C ALA A 440 10.93 -30.36 25.87
N LEU A 441 10.62 -29.36 25.03
CA LEU A 441 10.56 -29.53 23.57
C LEU A 441 11.90 -30.01 22.99
N ALA A 442 13.03 -29.52 23.50
CA ALA A 442 14.36 -29.95 23.08
C ALA A 442 14.69 -31.43 23.38
N ARG A 443 13.76 -32.19 23.98
CA ARG A 443 13.82 -33.65 24.20
C ARG A 443 12.91 -34.44 23.25
N ILE A 444 12.08 -33.78 22.44
CA ILE A 444 11.15 -34.46 21.53
C ILE A 444 11.94 -35.24 20.46
N PRO A 445 11.65 -36.52 20.24
CA PRO A 445 12.24 -37.28 19.14
C PRO A 445 11.79 -36.73 17.77
N ALA A 446 12.72 -36.60 16.82
CA ALA A 446 12.39 -36.09 15.48
C ALA A 446 11.32 -36.90 14.74
N LYS A 447 11.19 -38.20 15.04
CA LYS A 447 10.14 -39.07 14.49
C LYS A 447 8.70 -38.67 14.88
N TRP A 448 8.51 -37.76 15.84
CA TRP A 448 7.20 -37.25 16.22
C TRP A 448 6.76 -36.03 15.39
N LEU A 449 7.72 -35.33 14.76
CA LEU A 449 7.46 -34.16 13.93
C LEU A 449 7.12 -34.63 12.51
N GLU A 450 5.85 -34.94 12.29
CA GLU A 450 5.39 -35.61 11.06
C GLU A 450 4.97 -34.64 9.96
N THR A 451 4.69 -33.38 10.28
CA THR A 451 4.20 -32.37 9.33
C THR A 451 4.98 -31.07 9.36
N GLU A 452 4.83 -30.28 8.29
CA GLU A 452 5.49 -28.98 8.12
C GLU A 452 5.08 -28.01 9.23
N GLU A 453 3.80 -27.97 9.61
CA GLU A 453 3.29 -27.08 10.67
C GLU A 453 3.84 -27.46 12.05
N GLN A 454 4.04 -28.75 12.32
CA GLN A 454 4.64 -29.21 13.57
C GLN A 454 6.10 -28.79 13.65
N CYS A 455 6.85 -28.94 12.56
CA CYS A 455 8.24 -28.51 12.48
C CYS A 455 8.36 -26.99 12.62
N GLU A 456 7.46 -26.24 12.00
CA GLU A 456 7.45 -24.77 12.10
C GLU A 456 7.18 -24.30 13.52
N ARG A 457 6.11 -24.77 14.16
CA ARG A 457 5.83 -24.44 15.57
C ARG A 457 6.96 -24.86 16.49
N PHE A 458 7.53 -26.03 16.25
CA PHE A 458 8.67 -26.52 17.01
C PHE A 458 9.88 -25.58 16.91
N LEU A 459 10.27 -25.19 15.70
CA LEU A 459 11.42 -24.29 15.47
C LEU A 459 11.14 -22.86 15.94
N GLN A 460 9.91 -22.36 15.85
CA GLN A 460 9.54 -21.05 16.39
C GLN A 460 9.67 -20.98 17.92
N ARG A 461 9.49 -22.11 18.62
CA ARG A 461 9.57 -22.18 20.09
C ARG A 461 10.96 -22.50 20.61
N LEU A 462 11.89 -22.91 19.76
CA LEU A 462 13.28 -23.12 20.12
C LEU A 462 14.12 -21.95 19.62
N ASP A 463 15.06 -21.49 20.45
CA ASP A 463 16.08 -20.59 19.92
C ASP A 463 16.93 -21.31 18.85
N PRO A 464 17.54 -20.57 17.90
CA PRO A 464 18.31 -21.18 16.82
C PRO A 464 19.45 -22.10 17.29
N ALA A 465 20.07 -21.85 18.45
CA ALA A 465 21.15 -22.68 18.96
C ALA A 465 20.62 -23.98 19.58
N ALA A 466 19.52 -23.90 20.34
CA ALA A 466 18.82 -25.05 20.90
C ALA A 466 18.25 -25.96 19.81
N ALA A 467 17.70 -25.40 18.73
CA ALA A 467 17.23 -26.16 17.59
C ALA A 467 18.37 -26.98 16.96
N ILE A 468 19.55 -26.39 16.76
CA ILE A 468 20.73 -27.10 16.24
C ILE A 468 21.20 -28.18 17.20
N SER A 469 21.35 -27.84 18.47
CA SER A 469 21.76 -28.80 19.50
C SER A 469 20.80 -29.98 19.55
N TRP A 470 19.49 -29.71 19.42
CA TRP A 470 18.47 -30.74 19.31
C TRP A 470 18.68 -31.64 18.09
N ALA A 471 18.86 -31.08 16.90
CA ALA A 471 19.02 -31.85 15.67
C ALA A 471 20.29 -32.72 15.69
N GLN A 472 21.39 -32.20 16.23
CA GLN A 472 22.66 -32.92 16.40
C GLN A 472 22.56 -34.12 17.36
N ARG A 473 21.63 -34.08 18.32
CA ARG A 473 21.38 -35.19 19.27
C ARG A 473 20.46 -36.27 18.70
N GLN A 474 19.83 -36.06 17.55
CA GLN A 474 18.93 -37.06 16.97
C GLN A 474 19.76 -38.15 16.26
N GLU A 475 19.65 -39.40 16.70
CA GLU A 475 20.40 -40.52 16.13
C GLU A 475 19.98 -40.87 14.68
N ASP A 476 18.70 -40.70 14.32
CA ASP A 476 18.19 -40.86 12.96
C ASP A 476 16.93 -40.00 12.74
N ILE A 477 17.05 -38.95 11.93
CA ILE A 477 15.91 -38.13 11.50
C ILE A 477 15.29 -38.79 10.27
N PRO A 478 14.02 -39.25 10.33
CA PRO A 478 13.43 -39.97 9.22
C PRO A 478 13.38 -39.08 7.97
N PRO A 479 13.50 -39.67 6.75
CA PRO A 479 13.41 -38.98 5.47
C PRO A 479 12.33 -37.90 5.36
N GLN A 480 11.13 -38.22 5.83
CA GLN A 480 9.97 -37.32 5.83
C GLN A 480 10.12 -36.20 6.86
N GLY A 481 10.70 -36.48 8.03
CA GLY A 481 11.01 -35.49 9.04
C GLY A 481 12.04 -34.47 8.54
N ILE A 482 13.09 -34.92 7.83
CA ILE A 482 14.06 -34.00 7.21
C ILE A 482 13.36 -33.08 6.19
N LYS A 483 12.45 -33.62 5.37
CA LYS A 483 11.66 -32.80 4.42
C LYS A 483 10.89 -31.69 5.16
N CYS A 484 10.11 -32.06 6.18
CA CYS A 484 9.30 -31.09 6.93
C CYS A 484 10.16 -30.08 7.72
N LEU A 485 11.28 -30.52 8.30
CA LEU A 485 12.22 -29.65 9.02
C LEU A 485 12.97 -28.71 8.08
N LEU A 486 13.41 -29.16 6.90
CA LEU A 486 14.04 -28.30 5.90
C LEU A 486 13.08 -27.23 5.42
N TRP A 487 11.82 -27.59 5.19
CA TRP A 487 10.77 -26.64 4.82
C TRP A 487 10.61 -25.57 5.89
N ALA A 488 10.40 -25.98 7.15
CA ALA A 488 10.17 -25.07 8.27
C ALA A 488 11.41 -24.21 8.58
N ALA A 489 12.60 -24.80 8.55
CA ALA A 489 13.85 -24.09 8.76
C ALA A 489 14.11 -23.06 7.66
N THR A 490 13.72 -23.35 6.41
CA THR A 490 13.83 -22.41 5.31
C THR A 490 12.84 -21.27 5.43
N ALA A 491 11.59 -21.56 5.78
CA ALA A 491 10.55 -20.54 5.99
C ALA A 491 10.91 -19.59 7.15
N GLY A 492 11.43 -20.13 8.25
CA GLY A 492 11.84 -19.36 9.43
C GLY A 492 13.24 -18.73 9.36
N GLY A 493 13.98 -18.89 8.25
CA GLY A 493 15.32 -18.29 8.09
C GLY A 493 16.41 -18.90 9.00
N HIS A 494 16.25 -20.16 9.43
CA HIS A 494 17.19 -20.85 10.31
C HIS A 494 18.38 -21.44 9.52
N ALA A 495 19.27 -20.57 9.02
CA ALA A 495 20.35 -20.95 8.09
C ALA A 495 21.25 -22.10 8.60
N SER A 496 21.64 -22.09 9.87
CA SER A 496 22.47 -23.15 10.46
C SER A 496 21.74 -24.50 10.43
N MET A 497 20.42 -24.50 10.61
CA MET A 497 19.61 -25.72 10.66
C MET A 497 19.47 -26.28 9.25
N VAL A 498 19.21 -25.39 8.29
CA VAL A 498 19.20 -25.74 6.88
C VAL A 498 20.52 -26.40 6.47
N ARG A 499 21.68 -25.84 6.82
CA ARG A 499 22.99 -26.44 6.52
C ARG A 499 23.17 -27.80 7.18
N HIS A 500 22.87 -27.91 8.48
CA HIS A 500 22.99 -29.18 9.20
C HIS A 500 22.10 -30.28 8.59
N LEU A 501 20.85 -29.97 8.27
CA LEU A 501 19.92 -30.91 7.63
C LEU A 501 20.35 -31.28 6.20
N MET A 502 20.96 -30.35 5.45
CA MET A 502 21.59 -30.63 4.15
C MET A 502 22.78 -31.58 4.31
N ASP A 503 23.63 -31.38 5.33
CA ASP A 503 24.79 -32.22 5.60
C ASP A 503 24.40 -33.65 5.99
N LEU A 504 23.33 -33.81 6.80
CA LEU A 504 22.75 -35.12 7.11
C LEU A 504 22.24 -35.87 5.86
N MET A 505 22.00 -35.15 4.76
CA MET A 505 21.60 -35.72 3.48
C MET A 505 22.72 -35.73 2.44
N ALA A 506 23.94 -35.30 2.78
CA ALA A 506 25.05 -35.21 1.83
C ALA A 506 25.37 -36.57 1.19
N ASP A 507 25.18 -37.68 1.92
CA ASP A 507 25.37 -39.05 1.44
C ASP A 507 24.29 -39.51 0.44
N ARG A 508 23.14 -38.81 0.36
CA ARG A 508 21.96 -39.20 -0.42
C ARG A 508 21.83 -38.53 -1.79
N ALA A 509 22.93 -37.96 -2.30
CA ALA A 509 23.04 -37.13 -3.51
C ALA A 509 22.39 -35.73 -3.40
N PRO A 510 23.08 -34.65 -3.83
CA PRO A 510 22.59 -33.27 -3.73
C PRO A 510 21.21 -33.02 -4.37
N VAL A 511 20.86 -33.72 -5.46
CA VAL A 511 19.56 -33.59 -6.15
C VAL A 511 18.40 -33.99 -5.24
N VAL A 512 18.55 -35.08 -4.47
CA VAL A 512 17.52 -35.56 -3.53
C VAL A 512 17.29 -34.53 -2.43
N THR A 513 18.35 -33.86 -1.99
CA THR A 513 18.28 -32.77 -1.00
C THR A 513 17.46 -31.61 -1.53
N LEU A 514 17.70 -31.21 -2.77
CA LEU A 514 16.96 -30.12 -3.41
C LEU A 514 15.47 -30.45 -3.55
N ILE A 515 15.13 -31.64 -4.07
CA ILE A 515 13.73 -32.09 -4.23
C ILE A 515 12.99 -32.12 -2.88
N ARG A 516 13.69 -32.51 -1.81
CA ARG A 516 13.13 -32.52 -0.45
C ARG A 516 13.01 -31.15 0.20
N GLY A 517 13.74 -30.15 -0.26
CA GLY A 517 13.48 -28.74 0.11
C GLY A 517 12.10 -28.26 -0.34
N GLY A 518 11.47 -28.99 -1.27
CA GLY A 518 10.18 -28.68 -1.85
C GLY A 518 10.28 -27.82 -3.11
N LEU A 519 9.14 -27.58 -3.73
CA LEU A 519 9.03 -26.66 -4.85
C LEU A 519 9.31 -25.24 -4.36
N HIS A 520 9.87 -24.39 -5.23
CA HIS A 520 10.11 -22.97 -4.91
C HIS A 520 11.04 -22.73 -3.71
N VAL A 521 11.92 -23.68 -3.38
CA VAL A 521 12.73 -23.62 -2.15
C VAL A 521 13.64 -22.40 -2.08
N PHE A 522 14.22 -21.99 -3.22
CA PHE A 522 15.04 -20.79 -3.27
C PHE A 522 14.19 -19.52 -3.08
N HIS A 523 13.06 -19.41 -3.77
CA HIS A 523 12.10 -18.32 -3.56
C HIS A 523 11.66 -18.23 -2.09
N ARG A 524 11.35 -19.36 -1.44
CA ARG A 524 11.00 -19.41 -0.01
C ARG A 524 12.16 -18.94 0.88
N ALA A 525 13.39 -19.36 0.59
CA ALA A 525 14.57 -18.92 1.31
C ALA A 525 14.76 -17.39 1.21
N VAL A 526 14.54 -16.80 0.04
CA VAL A 526 14.57 -15.34 -0.14
C VAL A 526 13.40 -14.68 0.59
N ALA A 527 12.19 -15.26 0.53
CA ALA A 527 11.00 -14.75 1.20
C ALA A 527 11.13 -14.74 2.74
N SER A 528 11.96 -15.62 3.32
CA SER A 528 12.28 -15.64 4.76
C SER A 528 13.05 -14.40 5.24
N GLY A 529 13.69 -13.66 4.33
CA GLY A 529 14.55 -12.52 4.66
C GLY A 529 15.96 -12.89 5.16
N SER A 530 16.31 -14.18 5.30
CA SER A 530 17.65 -14.60 5.71
C SER A 530 18.58 -14.83 4.51
N ILE A 531 19.56 -13.94 4.32
CA ILE A 531 20.56 -14.05 3.24
C ILE A 531 21.41 -15.31 3.39
N GLU A 532 21.71 -15.72 4.62
CA GLU A 532 22.49 -16.92 4.92
C GLU A 532 21.76 -18.20 4.51
N THR A 533 20.44 -18.21 4.69
CA THR A 533 19.57 -19.31 4.28
C THR A 533 19.49 -19.38 2.76
N ALA A 534 19.29 -18.25 2.08
CA ALA A 534 19.31 -18.18 0.63
C ALA A 534 20.68 -18.59 0.06
N GLN A 535 21.79 -18.19 0.68
CA GLN A 535 23.15 -18.58 0.28
C GLN A 535 23.37 -20.09 0.39
N ALA A 536 22.87 -20.72 1.47
CA ALA A 536 22.96 -22.17 1.64
C ALA A 536 22.24 -22.91 0.50
N TRP A 537 21.02 -22.48 0.16
CA TRP A 537 20.27 -23.04 -0.96
C TRP A 537 20.93 -22.76 -2.32
N ALA A 538 21.41 -21.54 -2.57
CA ALA A 538 22.12 -21.21 -3.81
C ALA A 538 23.39 -22.06 -3.98
N ALA A 539 24.15 -22.29 -2.91
CA ALA A 539 25.34 -23.14 -2.93
C ALA A 539 25.00 -24.60 -3.29
N LEU A 540 23.93 -25.14 -2.70
CA LEU A 540 23.45 -26.48 -3.03
C LEU A 540 23.00 -26.58 -4.50
N ILE A 541 22.23 -25.60 -5.00
CA ILE A 541 21.76 -25.56 -6.40
C ILE A 541 22.96 -25.53 -7.35
N ARG A 542 23.98 -24.70 -7.08
CA ARG A 542 25.22 -24.66 -7.87
C ARG A 542 25.96 -26.00 -7.88
N LYS A 543 26.04 -26.66 -6.72
CA LYS A 543 26.68 -27.98 -6.56
C LYS A 543 25.94 -29.05 -7.36
N VAL A 544 24.61 -29.06 -7.30
CA VAL A 544 23.75 -29.94 -8.11
C VAL A 544 24.01 -29.70 -9.59
N ALA A 545 23.91 -28.45 -10.06
CA ALA A 545 24.11 -28.10 -11.45
C ALA A 545 25.50 -28.45 -11.98
N ALA A 546 26.54 -28.37 -11.14
CA ALA A 546 27.91 -28.77 -11.52
C ALA A 546 28.08 -30.29 -11.71
N GLY A 547 27.28 -31.11 -11.03
CA GLY A 547 27.38 -32.57 -11.08
C GLY A 547 26.55 -33.23 -12.17
N LEU A 548 25.71 -32.48 -12.89
CA LEU A 548 24.83 -33.01 -13.94
C LEU A 548 25.52 -32.97 -15.31
N SER A 549 25.54 -34.09 -16.02
CA SER A 549 25.90 -34.13 -17.45
C SER A 549 24.76 -33.59 -18.31
N SER A 550 25.05 -33.04 -19.50
CA SER A 550 24.05 -32.47 -20.43
C SER A 550 22.77 -33.31 -20.64
N PRO A 551 22.81 -34.65 -20.87
CA PRO A 551 21.58 -35.44 -21.00
C PRO A 551 20.77 -35.60 -19.70
N ASN A 552 21.39 -35.43 -18.53
CA ASN A 552 20.72 -35.52 -17.22
C ASN A 552 20.09 -34.18 -16.80
N LEU A 553 20.46 -33.07 -17.45
CA LEU A 553 19.86 -31.75 -17.20
C LEU A 553 18.39 -31.72 -17.62
N ALA A 554 18.04 -32.33 -18.75
CA ALA A 554 16.65 -32.41 -19.20
C ALA A 554 15.76 -33.16 -18.20
N GLY A 555 16.24 -34.28 -17.64
CA GLY A 555 15.52 -35.03 -16.60
C GLY A 555 15.43 -34.30 -15.26
N PHE A 556 16.46 -33.52 -14.92
CA PHE A 556 16.45 -32.66 -13.73
C PHE A 556 15.39 -31.55 -13.86
N TRP A 557 15.34 -30.83 -14.97
CA TRP A 557 14.35 -29.76 -15.20
C TRP A 557 12.92 -30.27 -15.36
N ALA A 558 12.73 -31.47 -15.90
CA ALA A 558 11.44 -32.14 -15.85
C ALA A 558 10.94 -32.36 -14.40
N SER A 559 11.86 -32.46 -13.44
CA SER A 559 11.57 -32.67 -12.02
C SER A 559 11.64 -31.39 -11.17
N PHE A 560 12.29 -30.33 -11.67
CA PHE A 560 12.47 -29.05 -11.00
C PHE A 560 12.43 -27.94 -12.04
N PRO A 561 11.27 -27.49 -12.54
CA PRO A 561 11.17 -26.46 -13.60
C PRO A 561 11.78 -25.11 -13.21
N GLU A 562 12.13 -24.28 -14.19
CA GLU A 562 12.74 -22.95 -13.97
C GLU A 562 11.87 -22.03 -13.11
N SER A 563 10.54 -22.19 -13.19
CA SER A 563 9.56 -21.51 -12.33
C SER A 563 9.75 -21.80 -10.83
N TYR A 564 10.45 -22.88 -10.46
CA TYR A 564 10.76 -23.21 -9.07
C TYR A 564 11.88 -22.34 -8.47
N LEU A 565 12.52 -21.46 -9.24
CA LEU A 565 13.39 -20.43 -8.66
C LEU A 565 12.60 -19.20 -8.20
N VAL A 566 11.39 -19.00 -8.72
CA VAL A 566 10.75 -17.68 -8.73
C VAL A 566 9.39 -17.62 -8.03
N GLY A 567 8.65 -18.72 -7.90
CA GLY A 567 7.35 -18.77 -7.20
C GLY A 567 6.18 -19.00 -8.15
N PRO A 568 5.02 -19.50 -7.69
CA PRO A 568 3.85 -19.75 -8.54
C PRO A 568 3.14 -18.47 -9.02
N ASP A 569 3.19 -17.38 -8.24
CA ASP A 569 2.47 -16.14 -8.51
C ASP A 569 3.35 -15.04 -9.13
N ASP A 570 4.64 -15.31 -9.32
CA ASP A 570 5.64 -14.29 -9.62
C ASP A 570 5.95 -14.27 -11.14
N VAL A 571 5.21 -13.47 -11.91
CA VAL A 571 5.44 -13.27 -13.35
C VAL A 571 6.76 -12.55 -13.64
N ILE A 572 7.29 -11.77 -12.68
CA ILE A 572 8.56 -11.04 -12.79
C ILE A 572 9.31 -11.06 -11.44
N PRO A 573 10.25 -12.01 -11.23
CA PRO A 573 10.83 -12.31 -9.90
C PRO A 573 11.68 -11.16 -9.34
N THR A 574 12.38 -10.48 -10.24
CA THR A 574 13.21 -9.31 -9.97
C THR A 574 12.39 -8.11 -9.50
N SER A 575 11.10 -8.02 -9.83
CA SER A 575 10.26 -6.90 -9.41
C SER A 575 10.06 -6.82 -7.92
N LYS A 576 9.74 -7.95 -7.30
CA LYS A 576 9.51 -8.06 -5.86
C LYS A 576 10.76 -7.72 -5.05
N TRP A 577 11.92 -8.16 -5.51
CA TRP A 577 13.19 -7.95 -4.81
C TRP A 577 13.76 -6.55 -5.01
N LEU A 578 13.57 -5.97 -6.19
CA LEU A 578 13.95 -4.59 -6.46
C LEU A 578 13.16 -3.62 -5.55
N LEU A 579 11.86 -3.88 -5.34
CA LEU A 579 10.98 -3.06 -4.49
C LEU A 579 11.21 -3.29 -2.99
N ARG A 580 11.65 -4.48 -2.55
CA ARG A 580 12.03 -4.72 -1.14
C ARG A 580 13.37 -4.09 -0.73
N ALA A 581 14.13 -3.54 -1.68
CA ALA A 581 15.38 -2.81 -1.45
C ALA A 581 16.52 -3.61 -0.77
N ASP A 582 16.58 -4.93 -0.96
CA ASP A 582 17.73 -5.75 -0.51
C ASP A 582 18.69 -6.04 -1.68
N PRO A 583 19.77 -5.25 -1.84
CA PRO A 583 20.71 -5.43 -2.94
C PRO A 583 21.51 -6.73 -2.83
N GLN A 584 21.70 -7.28 -1.63
CA GLN A 584 22.47 -8.52 -1.44
C GLN A 584 21.66 -9.73 -1.88
N MET A 585 20.38 -9.78 -1.52
CA MET A 585 19.45 -10.82 -1.98
C MET A 585 19.26 -10.78 -3.49
N LEU A 586 19.06 -9.59 -4.06
CA LEU A 586 18.95 -9.40 -5.51
C LEU A 586 20.23 -9.87 -6.22
N LYS A 587 21.40 -9.48 -5.72
CA LYS A 587 22.69 -9.93 -6.26
C LYS A 587 22.83 -11.44 -6.17
N LEU A 588 22.48 -12.05 -5.05
CA LEU A 588 22.58 -13.50 -4.88
C LEU A 588 21.70 -14.26 -5.89
N PHE A 589 20.46 -13.81 -6.09
CA PHE A 589 19.54 -14.38 -7.07
C PHE A 589 20.09 -14.23 -8.50
N LEU A 590 20.44 -13.02 -8.91
CA LEU A 590 20.95 -12.77 -10.26
C LEU A 590 22.28 -13.50 -10.52
N GLN A 591 23.14 -13.58 -9.52
CA GLN A 591 24.36 -14.38 -9.60
C GLN A 591 24.04 -15.87 -9.79
N LEU A 592 23.09 -16.41 -9.04
CA LEU A 592 22.65 -17.79 -9.22
C LEU A 592 22.10 -18.04 -10.63
N VAL A 593 21.25 -17.15 -11.14
CA VAL A 593 20.73 -17.23 -12.52
C VAL A 593 21.88 -17.24 -13.53
N PHE A 594 22.88 -16.36 -13.38
CA PHE A 594 24.01 -16.28 -14.30
C PHE A 594 24.94 -17.51 -14.21
N ASP A 595 25.18 -18.02 -13.00
CA ASP A 595 25.98 -19.21 -12.77
C ASP A 595 25.35 -20.45 -13.42
N LEU A 596 24.02 -20.54 -13.41
CA LEU A 596 23.28 -21.62 -14.05
C LEU A 596 23.21 -21.43 -15.57
N ALA A 597 22.93 -20.21 -16.05
CA ALA A 597 22.92 -19.90 -17.47
C ALA A 597 24.27 -20.18 -18.15
N ALA A 598 25.39 -19.88 -17.48
CA ALA A 598 26.73 -20.15 -18.00
C ALA A 598 27.06 -21.65 -18.16
N LYS A 599 26.25 -22.53 -17.58
CA LYS A 599 26.37 -23.99 -17.71
C LYS A 599 25.31 -24.58 -18.64
N ASP A 600 24.59 -23.74 -19.39
CA ASP A 600 23.44 -24.10 -20.21
C ASP A 600 22.34 -24.82 -19.39
N VAL A 601 22.25 -24.47 -18.10
CA VAL A 601 21.27 -25.05 -17.17
C VAL A 601 19.96 -24.27 -17.26
N LEU A 602 19.97 -22.95 -17.48
CA LEU A 602 18.76 -22.16 -17.69
C LEU A 602 18.58 -21.76 -19.16
N SER A 603 17.33 -21.69 -19.59
CA SER A 603 16.92 -21.14 -20.88
C SER A 603 17.28 -19.66 -20.97
N LYS A 604 17.64 -19.20 -22.18
CA LYS A 604 17.94 -17.78 -22.41
C LYS A 604 16.73 -16.89 -22.13
N ASP A 605 15.53 -17.37 -22.42
CA ASP A 605 14.28 -16.65 -22.17
C ASP A 605 14.09 -16.42 -20.67
N PHE A 606 14.30 -17.44 -19.84
CA PHE A 606 14.24 -17.29 -18.38
C PHE A 606 15.27 -16.31 -17.82
N VAL A 607 16.49 -16.29 -18.37
CA VAL A 607 17.51 -15.30 -17.99
C VAL A 607 17.05 -13.89 -18.35
N VAL A 608 16.47 -13.70 -19.53
CA VAL A 608 15.93 -12.41 -19.97
C VAL A 608 14.79 -11.97 -19.05
N ASP A 609 13.85 -12.87 -18.75
CA ASP A 609 12.69 -12.60 -17.88
C ASP A 609 13.13 -12.30 -16.44
N SER A 610 14.15 -12.99 -15.94
CA SER A 610 14.76 -12.72 -14.63
C SER A 610 15.53 -11.40 -14.55
N LEU A 611 15.75 -10.71 -15.69
CA LEU A 611 16.38 -9.40 -15.76
C LEU A 611 15.35 -8.27 -15.93
N HIS A 612 14.07 -8.60 -16.11
CA HIS A 612 12.99 -7.61 -16.10
C HIS A 612 12.75 -7.13 -14.67
N GLY A 613 12.82 -5.84 -14.40
CA GLY A 613 12.45 -5.28 -13.09
C GLY A 613 11.96 -3.84 -13.23
N PRO A 614 11.19 -3.32 -12.25
CA PRO A 614 10.52 -2.04 -12.31
C PRO A 614 11.54 -0.90 -12.11
N VAL A 615 12.39 -0.70 -13.12
CA VAL A 615 13.44 0.34 -13.12
C VAL A 615 12.84 1.71 -12.82
N SER A 616 11.65 1.98 -13.37
CA SER A 616 10.94 3.24 -13.15
C SER A 616 10.60 3.48 -11.68
N ASP A 617 10.04 2.47 -11.02
CA ASP A 617 9.63 2.57 -9.62
C ASP A 617 10.83 2.63 -8.69
N ALA A 618 11.88 1.84 -8.99
CA ALA A 618 13.13 1.86 -8.23
C ALA A 618 13.82 3.24 -8.28
N MET A 619 13.80 3.91 -9.44
CA MET A 619 14.27 5.29 -9.56
C MET A 619 13.40 6.27 -8.76
N ASN A 620 12.08 6.16 -8.88
CA ASN A 620 11.12 6.99 -8.15
C ASN A 620 11.25 6.85 -6.61
N GLU A 621 11.59 5.67 -6.12
CA GLU A 621 11.79 5.38 -4.69
C GLU A 621 13.21 5.62 -4.15
N GLY A 622 14.17 6.00 -4.99
CA GLY A 622 15.54 6.23 -4.52
C GLY A 622 16.36 4.95 -4.24
N ARG A 623 16.07 3.82 -4.90
CA ARG A 623 16.71 2.52 -4.64
C ARG A 623 18.03 2.31 -5.40
N ALA A 624 19.03 3.16 -5.16
CA ALA A 624 20.27 3.22 -5.93
C ALA A 624 21.02 1.87 -6.05
N GLN A 625 21.29 1.21 -4.93
CA GLN A 625 22.14 0.00 -4.89
C GLN A 625 21.50 -1.21 -5.59
N SER A 626 20.18 -1.39 -5.40
CA SER A 626 19.45 -2.49 -6.04
C SER A 626 19.33 -2.26 -7.54
N LEU A 627 19.08 -1.01 -7.96
CA LEU A 627 19.06 -0.63 -9.37
C LEU A 627 20.44 -0.82 -10.03
N GLN A 628 21.51 -0.41 -9.36
CA GLN A 628 22.89 -0.65 -9.78
C GLN A 628 23.15 -2.13 -10.02
N THR A 629 22.80 -2.96 -9.04
CA THR A 629 22.94 -4.41 -9.13
C THR A 629 22.20 -4.95 -10.35
N LEU A 630 20.92 -4.61 -10.53
CA LEU A 630 20.13 -5.09 -11.66
C LEU A 630 20.76 -4.70 -13.00
N VAL A 631 21.12 -3.42 -13.15
CA VAL A 631 21.70 -2.91 -14.40
C VAL A 631 23.05 -3.56 -14.71
N ASP A 632 23.89 -3.80 -13.70
CA ASP A 632 25.17 -4.48 -13.91
C ASP A 632 24.98 -5.90 -14.48
N TYR A 633 23.99 -6.65 -13.99
CA TYR A 633 23.66 -7.96 -14.57
C TYR A 633 23.00 -7.84 -15.96
N GLN A 634 22.13 -6.85 -16.21
CA GLN A 634 21.58 -6.61 -17.54
C GLN A 634 22.68 -6.34 -18.59
N VAL A 635 23.68 -5.55 -18.21
CA VAL A 635 24.85 -5.24 -19.05
C VAL A 635 25.72 -6.47 -19.26
N GLU A 636 25.97 -7.26 -18.21
CA GLU A 636 26.74 -8.50 -18.32
C GLU A 636 26.05 -9.52 -19.26
N ALA A 637 24.71 -9.65 -19.19
CA ALA A 637 23.97 -10.49 -20.13
C ALA A 637 24.08 -9.99 -21.59
N ALA A 638 24.10 -8.67 -21.80
CA ALA A 638 24.34 -8.10 -23.13
C ALA A 638 25.74 -8.46 -23.65
N ARG A 639 26.78 -8.31 -22.81
CA ARG A 639 28.18 -8.64 -23.17
C ARG A 639 28.38 -10.12 -23.51
N ARG A 640 27.65 -11.01 -22.83
CA ARG A 640 27.65 -12.46 -23.10
C ARG A 640 26.84 -12.86 -24.33
N GLY A 641 26.17 -11.93 -24.99
CA GLY A 641 25.29 -12.22 -26.13
C GLY A 641 24.04 -13.02 -25.74
N TRP A 642 23.61 -12.94 -24.48
CA TRP A 642 22.38 -13.58 -24.00
C TRP A 642 21.14 -12.73 -24.32
N LEU A 643 21.31 -11.41 -24.44
CA LEU A 643 20.24 -10.49 -24.84
C LEU A 643 20.23 -10.29 -26.36
N PRO A 644 19.07 -10.42 -27.03
CA PRO A 644 18.90 -9.97 -28.41
C PRO A 644 19.24 -8.48 -28.57
N SER A 645 19.74 -8.09 -29.74
CA SER A 645 20.01 -6.68 -30.06
C SER A 645 18.75 -5.83 -29.84
N GLY A 646 18.87 -4.77 -29.03
CA GLY A 646 17.76 -3.87 -28.71
C GLY A 646 16.90 -4.27 -27.50
N LYS A 647 17.13 -5.42 -26.85
CA LYS A 647 16.46 -5.75 -25.57
C LYS A 647 17.02 -4.96 -24.38
N LEU A 648 18.34 -4.73 -24.31
CA LEU A 648 18.96 -3.95 -23.23
C LEU A 648 18.33 -2.55 -23.06
N PRO A 649 18.14 -1.74 -24.12
CA PRO A 649 17.42 -0.46 -23.99
C PRO A 649 16.01 -0.59 -23.42
N ARG A 650 15.29 -1.70 -23.70
CA ARG A 650 13.95 -1.93 -23.15
C ARG A 650 13.99 -2.30 -21.67
N LEU A 651 14.97 -3.11 -21.27
CA LEU A 651 15.18 -3.47 -19.87
C LEU A 651 15.55 -2.25 -19.01
N LEU A 652 16.34 -1.33 -19.55
CA LEU A 652 16.68 -0.06 -18.89
C LEU A 652 15.55 0.97 -18.90
N ASN A 653 14.47 0.77 -19.67
CA ASN A 653 13.44 1.78 -19.95
C ASN A 653 11.99 1.30 -19.79
N GLN A 654 11.73 0.14 -19.17
CA GLN A 654 10.43 -0.55 -19.16
C GLN A 654 9.21 0.38 -19.31
N ASP A 655 8.44 0.18 -20.40
CA ASP A 655 7.20 0.88 -20.78
C ASP A 655 7.13 2.41 -20.57
N GLY A 656 8.29 3.07 -20.51
CA GLY A 656 8.36 4.53 -20.39
C GLY A 656 9.45 5.09 -19.49
N GLY A 657 10.42 4.29 -19.01
CA GLY A 657 11.51 4.56 -18.03
C GLY A 657 12.14 5.95 -17.91
N THR A 658 11.98 6.80 -18.90
CA THR A 658 11.98 8.25 -18.71
C THR A 658 11.02 8.82 -17.67
N VAL A 659 9.91 8.15 -17.35
CA VAL A 659 8.99 8.50 -16.27
C VAL A 659 9.69 8.31 -14.93
N GLY A 660 10.31 7.16 -14.69
CA GLY A 660 11.05 6.90 -13.46
C GLY A 660 12.16 7.90 -13.18
N ARG A 661 12.97 8.22 -14.20
CA ARG A 661 14.00 9.25 -14.09
C ARG A 661 13.39 10.62 -13.79
N LEU A 662 12.34 11.02 -14.50
CA LEU A 662 11.66 12.29 -14.26
C LEU A 662 11.11 12.35 -12.83
N CYS A 663 10.48 11.28 -12.36
CA CYS A 663 9.97 11.18 -11.00
C CYS A 663 11.11 11.23 -9.96
N ALA A 664 12.24 10.54 -10.20
CA ALA A 664 13.43 10.64 -9.37
C ALA A 664 13.97 12.08 -9.29
N MET A 665 13.95 12.79 -10.42
CA MET A 665 14.31 14.21 -10.47
C MET A 665 13.38 15.09 -9.65
N LEU A 666 12.07 14.88 -9.77
CA LEU A 666 11.04 15.60 -9.00
C LEU A 666 11.11 15.31 -7.50
N ARG A 667 11.58 14.12 -7.11
CA ARG A 667 11.75 13.70 -5.70
C ARG A 667 13.14 13.99 -5.11
N GLY A 668 14.06 14.56 -5.89
CA GLY A 668 15.38 14.95 -5.40
C GLY A 668 16.43 13.83 -5.35
N HIS A 669 16.22 12.69 -5.99
CA HIS A 669 17.16 11.56 -6.05
C HIS A 669 18.23 11.75 -7.15
N MET A 670 19.05 12.81 -7.02
CA MET A 670 20.01 13.22 -8.06
C MET A 670 21.16 12.24 -8.27
N ASP A 671 21.58 11.55 -7.21
CA ASP A 671 22.63 10.54 -7.23
C ASP A 671 22.31 9.39 -8.19
N ILE A 672 21.06 8.91 -8.18
CA ILE A 672 20.60 7.85 -9.08
C ILE A 672 20.52 8.34 -10.52
N VAL A 673 20.03 9.56 -10.74
CA VAL A 673 19.91 10.14 -12.08
C VAL A 673 21.29 10.35 -12.70
N ALA A 674 22.23 10.91 -11.94
CA ALA A 674 23.61 11.11 -12.36
C ALA A 674 24.29 9.77 -12.68
N TRP A 675 24.20 8.79 -11.78
CA TRP A 675 24.72 7.44 -12.01
C TRP A 675 24.11 6.81 -13.27
N PHE A 676 22.80 6.94 -13.47
CA PHE A 676 22.12 6.37 -14.63
C PHE A 676 22.59 7.03 -15.94
N HIS A 677 22.74 8.36 -15.96
CA HIS A 677 23.31 9.08 -17.09
C HIS A 677 24.72 8.58 -17.42
N GLU A 678 25.62 8.56 -16.43
CA GLU A 678 26.99 8.06 -16.59
C GLU A 678 27.01 6.64 -17.16
N LYS A 679 26.14 5.76 -16.66
CA LYS A 679 26.01 4.39 -17.14
C LYS A 679 25.55 4.35 -18.61
N VAL A 680 24.55 5.14 -19.01
CA VAL A 680 24.09 5.22 -20.41
C VAL A 680 25.20 5.71 -21.36
N PHE A 681 25.98 6.71 -20.93
CA PHE A 681 27.14 7.18 -21.70
C PHE A 681 28.19 6.07 -21.86
N ALA A 682 28.54 5.39 -20.77
CA ALA A 682 29.50 4.28 -20.80
C ALA A 682 29.03 3.15 -21.74
N LEU A 683 27.76 2.76 -21.67
CA LEU A 683 27.21 1.68 -22.51
C LEU A 683 27.20 2.03 -24.01
N THR A 684 27.05 3.31 -24.36
CA THR A 684 27.16 3.77 -25.75
C THR A 684 28.61 3.71 -26.24
N HIS A 685 29.57 4.12 -25.41
CA HIS A 685 31.00 4.01 -25.74
C HIS A 685 31.46 2.55 -25.88
N GLU A 686 30.89 1.64 -25.09
CA GLU A 686 31.09 0.19 -25.20
C GLU A 686 30.32 -0.44 -26.39
N GLN A 687 29.61 0.35 -27.21
CA GLN A 687 28.81 -0.10 -28.35
C GLN A 687 27.66 -1.07 -27.99
N LEU A 688 27.24 -1.11 -26.73
CA LEU A 688 26.07 -1.87 -26.26
C LEU A 688 24.75 -1.11 -26.51
N LEU A 689 24.83 0.21 -26.66
CA LEU A 689 23.72 1.08 -27.06
C LEU A 689 24.09 1.86 -28.32
N THR A 690 23.11 2.11 -29.19
CA THR A 690 23.27 3.10 -30.25
C THR A 690 23.07 4.51 -29.71
N PRO A 691 23.64 5.56 -30.33
CA PRO A 691 23.37 6.95 -29.95
C PRO A 691 21.88 7.27 -29.88
N GLN A 692 21.08 6.72 -30.79
CA GLN A 692 19.62 6.90 -30.80
C GLN A 692 18.94 6.25 -29.58
N GLN A 693 19.38 5.06 -29.16
CA GLN A 693 18.87 4.39 -27.96
C GLN A 693 19.29 5.16 -26.70
N ALA A 694 20.53 5.63 -26.63
CA ALA A 694 21.04 6.45 -25.54
C ALA A 694 20.24 7.74 -25.39
N CYS A 695 20.00 8.47 -26.49
CA CYS A 695 19.15 9.67 -26.50
C CYS A 695 17.71 9.35 -26.06
N THR A 696 17.18 8.17 -26.41
CA THR A 696 15.85 7.76 -25.93
C THR A 696 15.84 7.51 -24.41
N LEU A 697 16.90 6.93 -23.83
CA LEU A 697 17.02 6.74 -22.39
C LEU A 697 17.24 8.06 -21.63
N LEU A 698 18.07 8.94 -22.19
CA LEU A 698 18.42 10.25 -21.61
C LEU A 698 17.33 11.31 -21.80
N PHE A 699 16.49 11.25 -22.82
CA PHE A 699 15.54 12.34 -23.11
C PHE A 699 14.12 11.85 -23.33
N GLY A 700 13.95 10.57 -23.68
CA GLY A 700 12.65 9.95 -23.92
C GLY A 700 12.15 10.07 -25.33
N LYS A 701 11.05 9.36 -25.61
CA LYS A 701 10.30 9.53 -26.85
C LYS A 701 9.37 10.74 -26.75
N GLU A 702 9.26 11.47 -27.84
CA GLU A 702 8.26 12.52 -28.01
C GLU A 702 6.87 11.90 -28.08
N SER A 703 6.15 11.88 -26.96
CA SER A 703 4.74 11.56 -26.93
C SER A 703 3.99 12.83 -26.53
N HIS A 704 3.28 13.43 -27.50
CA HIS A 704 2.27 14.49 -27.32
C HIS A 704 2.73 15.84 -26.73
N GLY A 705 3.74 16.47 -27.35
CA GLY A 705 3.90 17.94 -27.29
C GLY A 705 4.30 18.57 -25.95
N GLN A 706 4.51 17.78 -24.88
CA GLN A 706 5.07 18.27 -23.63
C GLN A 706 6.56 17.95 -23.56
N THR A 707 7.40 18.97 -23.64
CA THR A 707 8.84 18.84 -23.35
C THR A 707 9.03 18.65 -21.84
N ARG A 708 9.61 17.50 -21.47
CA ARG A 708 9.76 17.03 -20.08
C ARG A 708 10.68 17.90 -19.21
N SER A 709 11.49 18.76 -19.82
CA SER A 709 12.24 19.84 -19.18
C SER A 709 11.33 20.85 -18.44
N PHE A 710 10.08 21.04 -18.90
CA PHE A 710 9.09 21.88 -18.21
C PHE A 710 8.80 21.41 -16.77
N ALA A 711 8.67 20.10 -16.55
CA ALA A 711 8.38 19.54 -15.22
C ALA A 711 9.50 19.81 -14.21
N THR A 712 10.76 19.78 -14.65
CA THR A 712 11.90 20.09 -13.79
C THR A 712 11.98 21.57 -13.42
N VAL A 713 11.65 22.47 -14.36
CA VAL A 713 11.58 23.91 -14.13
C VAL A 713 10.44 24.26 -13.16
N VAL A 714 9.27 23.63 -13.31
CA VAL A 714 8.12 23.84 -12.38
C VAL A 714 8.45 23.36 -10.96
N SER A 715 9.25 22.30 -10.80
CA SER A 715 9.64 21.77 -9.49
C SER A 715 10.64 22.64 -8.71
N ARG A 716 11.14 23.74 -9.30
CA ARG A 716 12.10 24.68 -8.69
C ARG A 716 13.40 24.02 -8.17
N ASN A 717 13.82 22.91 -8.75
CA ASN A 717 15.00 22.15 -8.32
C ASN A 717 16.20 22.40 -9.26
N ALA A 718 17.11 23.29 -8.85
CA ALA A 718 18.30 23.66 -9.64
C ALA A 718 19.27 22.49 -9.86
N ALA A 719 19.43 21.61 -8.88
CA ALA A 719 20.27 20.41 -9.01
C ALA A 719 19.72 19.45 -10.07
N ALA A 720 18.40 19.27 -10.12
CA ALA A 720 17.74 18.45 -11.14
C ALA A 720 17.90 19.04 -12.55
N LEU A 721 17.70 20.35 -12.70
CA LEU A 721 17.94 21.01 -13.99
C LEU A 721 19.39 20.85 -14.44
N LYS A 722 20.35 20.99 -13.51
CA LYS A 722 21.77 20.83 -13.80
C LYS A 722 22.11 19.44 -14.32
N VAL A 723 21.75 18.39 -13.59
CA VAL A 723 22.00 16.99 -13.99
C VAL A 723 21.37 16.66 -15.35
N HIS A 724 20.23 17.29 -15.68
CA HIS A 724 19.60 17.15 -17.00
C HIS A 724 20.39 17.84 -18.11
N LEU A 725 20.73 19.11 -17.92
CA LEU A 725 21.42 19.92 -18.92
C LEU A 725 22.86 19.46 -19.14
N ASP A 726 23.56 19.01 -18.10
CA ASP A 726 24.89 18.39 -18.22
C ASP A 726 24.85 17.17 -19.17
N ALA A 727 23.78 16.37 -19.11
CA ALA A 727 23.57 15.26 -20.04
C ALA A 727 23.26 15.72 -21.47
N VAL A 728 22.57 16.86 -21.65
CA VAL A 728 22.33 17.47 -22.97
C VAL A 728 23.65 17.96 -23.57
N VAL A 729 24.44 18.73 -22.82
CA VAL A 729 25.76 19.23 -23.24
C VAL A 729 26.65 18.07 -23.66
N LYS A 730 26.73 17.02 -22.83
CA LYS A 730 27.56 15.85 -23.11
C LYS A 730 27.07 15.08 -24.34
N ALA A 731 25.77 14.91 -24.54
CA ALA A 731 25.21 14.28 -25.74
C ALA A 731 25.46 15.11 -27.01
N ALA A 732 25.38 16.44 -26.91
CA ALA A 732 25.68 17.35 -28.02
C ALA A 732 27.16 17.32 -28.41
N THR A 733 28.05 17.32 -27.41
CA THR A 733 29.50 17.19 -27.59
C THR A 733 29.87 15.88 -28.30
N CYS A 734 29.12 14.81 -28.02
CA CYS A 734 29.30 13.52 -28.71
C CYS A 734 28.64 13.46 -30.10
N GLY A 735 27.94 14.52 -30.54
CA GLY A 735 27.22 14.58 -31.80
C GLY A 735 25.94 13.72 -31.85
N TRP A 736 25.37 13.34 -30.70
CA TRP A 736 24.21 12.44 -30.63
C TRP A 736 22.87 13.14 -30.83
N ILE A 737 22.84 14.45 -30.61
CA ILE A 737 21.67 15.31 -30.78
C ILE A 737 22.00 16.47 -31.72
N SER A 738 21.03 16.89 -32.53
CA SER A 738 21.19 18.03 -33.43
C SER A 738 21.08 19.36 -32.68
N SER A 739 21.56 20.44 -33.30
CA SER A 739 21.38 21.80 -32.78
C SER A 739 19.91 22.16 -32.56
N GLN A 740 19.03 21.70 -33.46
CA GLN A 740 17.59 21.90 -33.31
C GLN A 740 17.05 21.13 -32.09
N ARG A 741 17.54 19.90 -31.85
CA ARG A 741 17.12 19.13 -30.69
C ARG A 741 17.60 19.75 -29.38
N CYS A 742 18.80 20.33 -29.35
CA CYS A 742 19.29 21.10 -28.21
C CYS A 742 18.34 22.27 -27.91
N LEU A 743 17.96 23.02 -28.96
CA LEU A 743 16.98 24.09 -28.84
C LEU A 743 15.65 23.62 -28.27
N ASP A 744 15.09 22.53 -28.79
CA ASP A 744 13.77 22.05 -28.36
C ASP A 744 13.78 21.65 -26.86
N ILE A 745 14.88 21.07 -26.38
CA ILE A 745 15.06 20.71 -24.97
C ILE A 745 15.20 21.97 -24.10
N LEU A 746 16.01 22.94 -24.53
CA LEU A 746 16.23 24.20 -23.81
C LEU A 746 14.98 25.10 -23.76
N ASP A 747 14.20 25.07 -24.82
CA ASP A 747 13.02 25.91 -25.03
C ASP A 747 11.81 25.50 -24.18
N SER A 748 11.67 24.20 -23.91
CA SER A 748 10.70 23.66 -22.95
C SER A 748 9.25 24.23 -23.06
N PRO A 749 8.55 24.14 -24.20
CA PRO A 749 7.15 24.52 -24.31
C PRO A 749 6.29 23.84 -23.21
N GLY A 750 5.65 24.64 -22.38
CA GLY A 750 4.77 24.20 -21.30
C GLY A 750 3.31 24.03 -21.74
N VAL A 751 2.40 24.10 -20.75
CA VAL A 751 0.94 24.15 -20.97
C VAL A 751 0.59 25.42 -21.75
N PRO A 752 -0.45 25.44 -22.62
CA PRO A 752 -0.91 26.66 -23.27
C PRO A 752 -1.13 27.79 -22.25
N GLY A 753 -0.28 28.82 -22.29
CA GLY A 753 -0.32 29.95 -21.35
C GLY A 753 0.87 30.09 -20.38
N ALA A 754 1.77 29.11 -20.27
CA ALA A 754 2.96 29.20 -19.42
C ALA A 754 4.21 28.62 -20.11
N ASN A 755 5.10 29.48 -20.60
CA ASN A 755 6.40 29.07 -21.17
C ASN A 755 7.42 28.92 -20.02
N ALA A 756 8.19 27.81 -19.99
CA ALA A 756 9.25 27.59 -19.01
C ALA A 756 10.26 28.75 -18.97
N MET A 757 10.52 29.38 -20.12
CA MET A 757 11.37 30.57 -20.21
C MET A 757 10.83 31.74 -19.37
N VAL A 758 9.51 31.94 -19.32
CA VAL A 758 8.91 32.96 -18.46
C VAL A 758 9.10 32.58 -16.99
N VAL A 759 8.97 31.30 -16.63
CA VAL A 759 9.18 30.84 -15.25
C VAL A 759 10.65 30.94 -14.83
N LEU A 760 11.60 30.62 -15.71
CA LEU A 760 13.04 30.76 -15.47
C LEU A 760 13.46 32.22 -15.34
N MET A 761 12.99 33.07 -16.25
CA MET A 761 13.49 34.43 -16.41
C MET A 761 12.74 35.48 -15.59
N VAL A 762 11.50 35.17 -15.18
CA VAL A 762 10.60 36.09 -14.45
C VAL A 762 10.17 35.51 -13.08
N GLY A 763 10.67 34.33 -12.70
CA GLY A 763 10.39 33.69 -11.41
C GLY A 763 11.43 33.99 -10.31
N THR A 764 11.14 33.57 -9.08
CA THR A 764 12.00 33.78 -7.89
C THR A 764 13.25 32.90 -7.83
N ALA A 765 13.55 32.09 -8.85
CA ALA A 765 14.55 31.01 -8.77
C ALA A 765 15.83 31.33 -9.56
N SER A 766 16.65 32.26 -9.05
CA SER A 766 17.90 32.71 -9.69
C SER A 766 18.91 31.58 -9.95
N GLU A 767 18.92 30.55 -9.12
CA GLU A 767 19.78 29.36 -9.29
C GLU A 767 19.44 28.58 -10.57
N LEU A 768 18.15 28.47 -10.92
CA LEU A 768 17.73 27.79 -12.15
C LEU A 768 18.17 28.56 -13.39
N ALA A 769 18.04 29.89 -13.37
CA ALA A 769 18.49 30.75 -14.46
C ALA A 769 20.00 30.62 -14.67
N THR A 770 20.78 30.58 -13.58
CA THR A 770 22.24 30.40 -13.63
C THR A 770 22.62 29.08 -14.29
N VAL A 771 22.02 27.97 -13.84
CA VAL A 771 22.27 26.63 -14.40
C VAL A 771 21.89 26.55 -15.89
N TRP A 772 20.79 27.21 -16.28
CA TRP A 772 20.38 27.26 -17.68
C TRP A 772 21.34 28.10 -18.53
N THR A 773 21.83 29.23 -18.01
CA THR A 773 22.84 30.06 -18.69
C THR A 773 24.17 29.33 -18.83
N ASP A 774 24.63 28.61 -17.80
CA ASP A 774 25.83 27.75 -17.85
C ASP A 774 25.73 26.79 -19.05
N ALA A 775 24.60 26.10 -19.19
CA ALA A 775 24.39 25.14 -20.26
C ALA A 775 24.39 25.78 -21.66
N LEU A 776 23.91 27.01 -21.82
CA LEU A 776 23.97 27.73 -23.09
C LEU A 776 25.41 28.09 -23.49
N GLU A 777 26.21 28.56 -22.52
CA GLU A 777 27.62 28.86 -22.74
C GLU A 777 28.36 27.60 -23.18
N GLU A 778 28.17 26.50 -22.46
CA GLU A 778 28.81 25.23 -22.79
C GLU A 778 28.37 24.69 -24.16
N LEU A 779 27.07 24.72 -24.47
CA LEU A 779 26.55 24.30 -25.78
C LEU A 779 27.06 25.17 -26.93
N HIS A 780 27.25 26.47 -26.71
CA HIS A 780 27.82 27.36 -27.70
C HIS A 780 29.31 27.09 -27.92
N GLN A 781 30.07 26.87 -26.84
CA GLN A 781 31.50 26.56 -26.90
C GLN A 781 31.79 25.26 -27.68
N VAL A 782 30.91 24.26 -27.58
CA VAL A 782 31.01 23.01 -28.37
C VAL A 782 30.34 23.10 -29.74
N GLU A 783 30.00 24.31 -30.20
CA GLU A 783 29.34 24.60 -31.49
C GLU A 783 28.01 23.87 -31.71
N ALA A 784 27.38 23.38 -30.63
CA ALA A 784 26.09 22.70 -30.71
C ALA A 784 24.94 23.68 -30.96
N ILE A 785 25.07 24.94 -30.56
CA ILE A 785 24.11 26.02 -30.83
C ILE A 785 24.82 27.29 -31.31
N THR A 786 24.13 28.06 -32.16
CA THR A 786 24.66 29.33 -32.69
C THR A 786 24.16 30.53 -31.89
N SER A 787 24.84 31.67 -32.00
CA SER A 787 24.42 32.94 -31.38
C SER A 787 23.00 33.34 -31.78
N ASN A 788 22.61 33.07 -33.04
CA ASN A 788 21.24 33.32 -33.52
C ASN A 788 20.21 32.42 -32.82
N MET A 789 20.56 31.18 -32.52
CA MET A 789 19.70 30.25 -31.79
C MET A 789 19.51 30.70 -30.33
N VAL A 790 20.58 31.16 -29.68
CA VAL A 790 20.52 31.74 -28.32
C VAL A 790 19.68 33.02 -28.29
N SER A 791 19.91 33.94 -29.23
CA SER A 791 19.09 35.15 -29.38
C SER A 791 17.60 34.83 -29.57
N LYS A 792 17.27 33.81 -30.39
CA LYS A 792 15.90 33.33 -30.56
C LYS A 792 15.31 32.77 -29.26
N LEU A 793 16.06 32.02 -28.46
CA LEU A 793 15.57 31.54 -27.16
C LEU A 793 15.25 32.69 -26.19
N LEU A 794 16.11 33.71 -26.16
CA LEU A 794 15.93 34.88 -25.28
C LEU A 794 14.82 35.83 -25.74
N THR A 795 14.46 35.83 -27.03
CA THR A 795 13.37 36.65 -27.60
C THR A 795 12.02 35.93 -27.62
N ARG A 796 11.96 34.64 -27.24
CA ARG A 796 10.76 33.82 -27.45
C ARG A 796 9.51 34.36 -26.75
N PRO A 797 8.33 34.23 -27.37
CA PRO A 797 7.18 34.98 -26.95
C PRO A 797 6.52 34.47 -25.65
N ALA A 798 5.97 35.41 -24.86
CA ALA A 798 5.07 35.13 -23.75
C ALA A 798 3.61 35.08 -24.25
N ILE A 799 2.81 34.10 -23.80
CA ILE A 799 1.43 33.92 -24.27
C ILE A 799 0.49 34.76 -23.40
N LYS A 800 -0.28 35.66 -24.02
CA LYS A 800 -1.50 36.24 -23.44
C LYS A 800 -2.61 36.24 -24.52
N GLY A 801 -3.73 35.57 -24.25
CA GLY A 801 -4.89 35.59 -25.16
C GLY A 801 -4.69 34.95 -26.54
N GLY A 802 -3.67 34.10 -26.72
CA GLY A 802 -3.39 33.41 -27.99
C GLY A 802 -2.55 34.19 -29.00
N GLN A 803 -2.06 35.39 -28.66
CA GLN A 803 -1.10 36.15 -29.48
C GLN A 803 0.32 36.03 -28.92
N TRP A 804 1.30 35.87 -29.82
CA TRP A 804 2.71 35.71 -29.51
C TRP A 804 3.42 37.07 -29.55
N MET A 805 3.93 37.56 -28.41
CA MET A 805 4.77 38.78 -28.35
C MET A 805 6.11 38.48 -27.70
N SER A 806 7.21 39.07 -28.20
CA SER A 806 8.56 38.91 -27.64
C SER A 806 8.61 39.25 -26.15
N LEU A 807 9.55 38.65 -25.40
CA LEU A 807 9.55 38.66 -23.93
C LEU A 807 9.47 40.07 -23.32
N LEU A 808 10.32 41.02 -23.74
CA LEU A 808 10.34 42.39 -23.20
C LEU A 808 9.04 43.17 -23.53
N PRO A 809 8.50 43.17 -24.76
CA PRO A 809 7.17 43.69 -25.07
C PRO A 809 6.04 43.01 -24.31
N GLY A 810 6.11 41.69 -24.13
CA GLY A 810 5.18 40.93 -23.31
C GLY A 810 5.14 41.44 -21.88
N LEU A 811 6.31 41.65 -21.26
CA LEU A 811 6.44 42.26 -19.92
C LEU A 811 5.90 43.69 -19.87
N ALA A 812 6.09 44.49 -20.93
CA ALA A 812 5.52 45.83 -21.05
C ALA A 812 3.98 45.84 -21.18
N GLN A 813 3.36 44.76 -21.68
CA GLN A 813 1.91 44.66 -21.88
C GLN A 813 1.15 43.90 -20.78
N LEU A 814 1.84 43.18 -19.89
CA LEU A 814 1.22 42.38 -18.85
C LEU A 814 0.55 43.24 -17.77
N ASP A 815 -0.76 43.48 -17.91
CA ASP A 815 -1.65 43.89 -16.81
C ASP A 815 -1.85 42.69 -15.85
N LEU A 816 -1.37 42.81 -14.61
CA LEU A 816 -1.25 41.71 -13.65
C LEU A 816 -1.91 42.01 -12.30
N GLU A 817 -2.94 42.87 -12.28
CA GLU A 817 -3.88 42.92 -11.14
C GLU A 817 -4.77 41.66 -11.07
N SER A 818 -4.74 40.76 -12.08
CA SER A 818 -5.47 39.49 -12.01
C SER A 818 -4.79 38.53 -11.03
N SER A 819 -5.51 38.17 -9.97
CA SER A 819 -5.15 37.31 -8.83
C SER A 819 -4.63 35.90 -9.16
N ASP A 820 -4.61 35.49 -10.43
CA ASP A 820 -4.60 34.07 -10.77
C ASP A 820 -3.23 33.51 -11.20
N GLN A 821 -2.16 34.31 -11.19
CA GLN A 821 -0.79 33.80 -11.43
C GLN A 821 0.26 34.39 -10.47
N PRO A 822 1.11 33.55 -9.83
CA PRO A 822 2.16 34.00 -8.91
C PRO A 822 3.39 34.44 -9.71
N LEU A 823 3.30 35.59 -10.39
CA LEU A 823 4.46 36.26 -10.97
C LEU A 823 5.08 37.22 -9.94
N LEU A 824 6.40 37.45 -10.03
CA LEU A 824 7.13 38.38 -9.16
C LEU A 824 6.42 39.75 -9.05
N PRO A 825 6.45 40.40 -7.86
CA PRO A 825 5.97 41.77 -7.73
C PRO A 825 6.64 42.68 -8.75
N ALA A 826 5.90 43.69 -9.22
CA ALA A 826 6.45 44.67 -10.16
C ALA A 826 7.69 45.34 -9.53
N GLY A 827 8.85 45.24 -10.20
CA GLY A 827 10.16 45.69 -9.73
C GLY A 827 11.27 44.62 -9.71
N GLN A 828 10.92 43.32 -9.77
CA GLN A 828 11.89 42.20 -9.67
C GLN A 828 11.88 41.26 -10.90
N ARG A 829 11.10 41.56 -11.95
CA ARG A 829 10.77 40.61 -13.03
C ARG A 829 11.91 40.34 -14.01
N LEU A 830 12.89 41.24 -14.10
CA LEU A 830 14.06 41.12 -14.98
C LEU A 830 15.33 40.73 -14.23
N ASP A 831 15.24 40.36 -12.96
CA ASP A 831 16.41 40.10 -12.11
C ASP A 831 17.15 38.80 -12.46
N ASN A 832 16.51 37.86 -13.15
CA ASN A 832 17.20 36.69 -13.70
C ASN A 832 17.62 36.90 -15.16
N TRP A 833 16.74 37.50 -15.98
CA TRP A 833 17.00 37.71 -17.41
C TRP A 833 18.18 38.65 -17.67
N GLY A 834 18.24 39.79 -16.97
CA GLY A 834 19.29 40.80 -17.15
C GLY A 834 20.70 40.23 -16.93
N PRO A 835 20.98 39.62 -15.76
CA PRO A 835 22.26 38.95 -15.51
C PRO A 835 22.58 37.86 -16.52
N ALA A 836 21.60 37.05 -16.96
CA ALA A 836 21.82 36.04 -17.98
C ALA A 836 22.28 36.64 -19.32
N VAL A 837 21.64 37.72 -19.78
CA VAL A 837 22.02 38.41 -21.03
C VAL A 837 23.40 39.06 -20.93
N ILE A 838 23.68 39.74 -19.82
CA ILE A 838 24.99 40.36 -19.56
C ILE A 838 26.07 39.28 -19.62
N ARG A 839 25.84 38.16 -18.93
CA ARG A 839 26.80 37.05 -18.87
C ARG A 839 27.03 36.41 -20.23
N LEU A 840 25.97 36.13 -20.99
CA LEU A 840 26.06 35.56 -22.35
C LEU A 840 26.78 36.51 -23.32
N ALA A 841 26.60 37.82 -23.19
CA ALA A 841 27.32 38.80 -23.99
C ALA A 841 28.81 38.89 -23.60
N GLN A 842 29.13 38.86 -22.30
CA GLN A 842 30.51 38.80 -21.81
C GLN A 842 31.23 37.52 -22.24
N ALA A 843 30.51 36.40 -22.29
CA ALA A 843 31.01 35.12 -22.81
C ALA A 843 31.07 35.06 -24.35
N HIS A 844 30.76 36.16 -25.04
CA HIS A 844 30.69 36.26 -26.51
C HIS A 844 29.72 35.28 -27.19
N VAL A 845 28.75 34.74 -26.45
CA VAL A 845 27.67 33.90 -26.99
C VAL A 845 26.72 34.75 -27.84
N LEU A 846 26.51 36.01 -27.44
CA LEU A 846 25.73 37.00 -28.17
C LEU A 846 26.65 37.96 -28.93
N THR A 847 26.32 38.23 -30.18
CA THR A 847 26.96 39.32 -30.93
C THR A 847 26.47 40.68 -30.43
N HIS A 848 27.26 41.73 -30.64
CA HIS A 848 26.90 43.11 -30.25
C HIS A 848 25.57 43.56 -30.84
N GLU A 849 25.33 43.28 -32.12
CA GLU A 849 24.07 43.58 -32.80
C GLU A 849 22.87 42.83 -32.17
N GLN A 850 23.03 41.55 -31.86
CA GLN A 850 22.00 40.76 -31.19
C GLN A 850 21.71 41.25 -29.77
N LEU A 851 22.73 41.71 -29.05
CA LEU A 851 22.56 42.33 -27.74
C LEU A 851 21.70 43.59 -27.85
N LEU A 852 22.02 44.50 -28.78
CA LEU A 852 21.24 45.73 -28.99
C LEU A 852 19.78 45.42 -29.36
N GLU A 853 19.55 44.47 -30.26
CA GLU A 853 18.19 44.03 -30.64
C GLU A 853 17.43 43.39 -29.48
N LEU A 854 18.10 42.57 -28.66
CA LEU A 854 17.52 41.98 -27.45
C LEU A 854 17.10 43.05 -26.44
N LEU A 855 17.92 44.09 -26.24
CA LEU A 855 17.65 45.18 -25.30
C LEU A 855 16.56 46.14 -25.80
N ALA A 856 16.52 46.40 -27.11
CA ALA A 856 15.45 47.17 -27.72
C ALA A 856 14.10 46.44 -27.57
N GLY A 857 14.13 45.10 -27.68
CA GLY A 857 12.99 44.23 -27.49
C GLY A 857 11.84 44.65 -28.40
N ARG A 858 12.05 44.68 -29.72
CA ARG A 858 11.03 45.19 -30.65
C ARG A 858 9.86 44.20 -30.81
N HIS A 859 8.65 44.72 -30.92
CA HIS A 859 7.47 43.99 -31.39
C HIS A 859 6.73 44.87 -32.40
N GLU A 860 6.51 44.34 -33.61
CA GLU A 860 5.91 45.10 -34.72
C GLU A 860 6.63 46.44 -34.99
N GLY A 861 7.97 46.46 -34.88
CA GLY A 861 8.81 47.65 -35.10
C GLY A 861 8.90 48.61 -33.90
N GLU A 862 8.10 48.41 -32.84
CA GLU A 862 8.10 49.25 -31.64
C GLU A 862 8.99 48.68 -30.51
N PRO A 863 9.94 49.45 -29.94
CA PRO A 863 10.73 49.02 -28.79
C PRO A 863 9.91 48.83 -27.51
N ALA A 864 10.34 47.93 -26.63
CA ALA A 864 9.63 47.61 -25.39
C ALA A 864 9.40 48.83 -24.46
N LEU A 865 10.41 49.72 -24.36
CA LEU A 865 10.31 50.96 -23.56
C LEU A 865 9.25 51.93 -24.12
N LEU A 866 9.21 52.08 -25.45
CA LEU A 866 8.18 52.88 -26.15
C LEU A 866 6.79 52.34 -25.84
N MET A 867 6.60 51.03 -25.95
CA MET A 867 5.33 50.37 -25.68
C MET A 867 4.88 50.54 -24.22
N ALA A 868 5.80 50.33 -23.25
CA ALA A 868 5.53 50.51 -21.82
C ALA A 868 5.08 51.94 -21.50
N MET A 869 5.73 52.94 -22.10
CA MET A 869 5.40 54.35 -21.91
C MET A 869 4.08 54.76 -22.61
N LYS A 870 3.80 54.23 -23.81
CA LYS A 870 2.53 54.46 -24.54
C LYS A 870 1.33 53.91 -23.78
N LEU A 871 1.44 52.71 -23.21
CA LEU A 871 0.35 52.01 -22.53
C LEU A 871 0.05 52.52 -21.10
N ARG A 872 0.70 53.61 -20.65
CA ARG A 872 0.53 54.21 -19.31
C ARG A 872 0.67 53.20 -18.16
N ARG A 873 1.59 52.24 -18.32
CA ARG A 873 1.81 51.16 -17.35
C ARG A 873 2.32 51.69 -16.00
N PRO A 874 2.13 50.92 -14.91
CA PRO A 874 2.63 51.31 -13.59
C PRO A 874 4.16 51.53 -13.64
N THR A 875 4.60 52.59 -12.96
CA THR A 875 5.99 53.09 -12.90
C THR A 875 7.07 52.01 -12.72
N PRO A 876 6.87 50.94 -11.93
CA PRO A 876 7.89 49.91 -11.73
C PRO A 876 8.36 49.16 -13.00
N VAL A 877 7.49 48.94 -14.00
CA VAL A 877 7.90 48.23 -15.24
C VAL A 877 8.87 49.08 -16.07
N ILE A 878 8.63 50.39 -16.10
CA ILE A 878 9.51 51.31 -16.80
C ILE A 878 10.85 51.40 -16.04
N GLU A 879 10.83 51.48 -14.72
CA GLU A 879 12.04 51.47 -13.88
C GLU A 879 12.86 50.17 -14.05
N GLU A 880 12.22 49.00 -14.18
CA GLU A 880 12.90 47.72 -14.46
C GLU A 880 13.65 47.74 -15.80
N LEU A 881 13.02 48.24 -16.87
CA LEU A 881 13.64 48.35 -18.19
C LEU A 881 14.81 49.34 -18.18
N LEU A 882 14.64 50.48 -17.52
CA LEU A 882 15.73 51.45 -17.33
C LEU A 882 16.90 50.85 -16.54
N SER A 883 16.60 50.17 -15.44
CA SER A 883 17.60 49.50 -14.60
C SER A 883 18.35 48.41 -15.37
N LEU A 884 17.67 47.64 -16.21
CA LEU A 884 18.31 46.68 -17.12
C LEU A 884 19.31 47.36 -18.08
N LEU A 885 18.88 48.41 -18.80
CA LEU A 885 19.73 49.13 -19.75
C LEU A 885 20.97 49.73 -19.07
N LEU A 886 20.77 50.33 -17.90
CA LEU A 886 21.86 50.90 -17.10
C LEU A 886 22.83 49.82 -16.60
N ARG A 887 22.34 48.64 -16.17
CA ARG A 887 23.21 47.52 -15.75
C ARG A 887 24.09 47.02 -16.90
N VAL A 888 23.54 46.95 -18.12
CA VAL A 888 24.29 46.52 -19.31
C VAL A 888 25.36 47.55 -19.69
N HIS A 889 25.04 48.85 -19.62
CA HIS A 889 26.01 49.93 -19.80
C HIS A 889 27.13 49.89 -18.75
N GLN A 890 26.78 49.71 -17.47
CA GLN A 890 27.75 49.58 -16.38
C GLN A 890 28.65 48.35 -16.51
N ALA A 891 28.15 47.27 -17.14
CA ALA A 891 28.94 46.11 -17.49
C ALA A 891 29.90 46.35 -18.68
N GLY A 892 29.88 47.55 -19.29
CA GLY A 892 30.73 47.94 -20.41
C GLY A 892 30.33 47.31 -21.75
N LEU A 893 29.09 46.81 -21.87
CA LEU A 893 28.63 46.10 -23.05
C LEU A 893 28.00 47.00 -24.11
N ILE A 894 27.61 48.22 -23.75
CA ILE A 894 27.09 49.25 -24.65
C ILE A 894 27.72 50.60 -24.29
N ASN A 895 27.88 51.47 -25.28
CA ASN A 895 28.44 52.81 -25.09
C ASN A 895 27.34 53.86 -24.78
N ASP A 896 27.75 55.11 -24.54
CA ASP A 896 26.85 56.21 -24.18
C ASP A 896 25.84 56.54 -25.29
N ASP A 897 26.25 56.47 -26.56
CA ASP A 897 25.38 56.75 -27.71
C ASP A 897 24.33 55.64 -27.89
N GLU A 898 24.74 54.38 -27.75
CA GLU A 898 23.85 53.21 -27.82
C GLU A 898 22.84 53.21 -26.66
N LEU A 899 23.29 53.56 -25.44
CA LEU A 899 22.39 53.73 -24.30
C LEU A 899 21.38 54.85 -24.57
N ALA A 900 21.83 55.99 -25.12
CA ALA A 900 20.95 57.09 -25.49
C ALA A 900 19.90 56.65 -26.53
N ASP A 901 20.32 55.91 -27.57
CA ASP A 901 19.43 55.41 -28.62
C ASP A 901 18.39 54.41 -28.08
N LEU A 902 18.80 53.50 -27.19
CA LEU A 902 17.90 52.55 -26.52
C LEU A 902 16.90 53.26 -25.58
N LEU A 903 17.33 54.33 -24.90
CA LEU A 903 16.47 55.13 -24.02
C LEU A 903 15.50 56.04 -24.81
N GLU A 904 15.93 56.59 -25.96
CA GLU A 904 15.06 57.31 -26.88
C GLU A 904 13.95 56.39 -27.44
N ALA A 905 14.26 55.09 -27.58
CA ALA A 905 13.35 54.02 -27.95
C ALA A 905 12.52 54.36 -29.21
N ARG A 906 13.21 54.77 -30.28
CA ARG A 906 12.57 55.15 -31.54
C ARG A 906 11.96 53.93 -32.25
N SER A 907 10.69 54.04 -32.65
CA SER A 907 10.08 53.10 -33.60
C SER A 907 10.59 53.34 -35.03
N GLU A 908 10.29 52.41 -35.92
CA GLU A 908 10.71 52.46 -37.34
C GLU A 908 10.15 53.68 -38.10
N ASP A 909 9.02 54.22 -37.66
CA ASP A 909 8.43 55.48 -38.17
C ASP A 909 9.15 56.75 -37.65
N GLY A 910 10.17 56.59 -36.81
CA GLY A 910 10.94 57.67 -36.20
C GLY A 910 10.33 58.27 -34.92
N SER A 911 9.19 57.75 -34.43
CA SER A 911 8.55 58.22 -33.21
C SER A 911 9.34 57.80 -31.96
N ALA A 912 9.78 58.76 -31.14
CA ALA A 912 10.50 58.51 -29.89
C ALA A 912 9.55 58.28 -28.70
N ALA A 913 9.98 57.51 -27.70
CA ALA A 913 9.13 57.22 -26.53
C ALA A 913 8.67 58.45 -25.76
N PHE A 914 9.56 59.43 -25.63
CA PHE A 914 9.29 60.70 -24.98
C PHE A 914 8.31 61.61 -25.75
N SER A 915 8.09 61.39 -27.05
CA SER A 915 7.15 62.20 -27.84
C SER A 915 5.72 61.65 -27.82
N VAL A 916 5.53 60.35 -27.57
CA VAL A 916 4.21 59.69 -27.60
C VAL A 916 3.62 59.46 -26.20
N ALA A 917 4.46 59.37 -25.16
CA ALA A 917 4.02 59.17 -23.78
C ALA A 917 3.30 60.40 -23.18
N SER A 918 2.50 60.20 -22.13
CA SER A 918 1.87 61.32 -21.39
C SER A 918 2.92 62.15 -20.66
N THR A 919 2.66 63.45 -20.45
CA THR A 919 3.57 64.33 -19.71
C THR A 919 3.91 63.78 -18.33
N GLN A 920 2.91 63.23 -17.62
CA GLN A 920 3.09 62.62 -16.30
C GLN A 920 4.03 61.40 -16.33
N THR A 921 3.95 60.55 -17.34
CA THR A 921 4.86 59.40 -17.49
C THR A 921 6.27 59.87 -17.80
N VAL A 922 6.42 60.84 -18.70
CA VAL A 922 7.72 61.44 -19.06
C VAL A 922 8.40 62.06 -17.85
N ASP A 923 7.68 62.86 -17.06
CA ASP A 923 8.23 63.51 -15.86
C ASP A 923 8.74 62.49 -14.84
N ARG A 924 8.01 61.38 -14.66
CA ARG A 924 8.43 60.29 -13.76
C ARG A 924 9.67 59.57 -14.26
N VAL A 925 9.73 59.27 -15.56
CA VAL A 925 10.90 58.63 -16.19
C VAL A 925 12.14 59.52 -16.07
N LEU A 926 11.99 60.82 -16.36
CA LEU A 926 13.09 61.77 -16.22
C LEU A 926 13.51 61.97 -14.77
N ALA A 927 12.58 61.94 -13.81
CA ALA A 927 12.92 61.95 -12.39
C ALA A 927 13.73 60.71 -11.98
N ALA A 928 13.35 59.51 -12.45
CA ALA A 928 14.09 58.27 -12.20
C ALA A 928 15.49 58.28 -12.85
N LEU A 929 15.59 58.73 -14.10
CA LEU A 929 16.88 58.90 -14.80
C LEU A 929 17.77 59.92 -14.09
N ASN A 930 17.23 61.06 -13.65
CA ASN A 930 17.98 62.09 -12.91
C ASN A 930 18.50 61.55 -11.57
N GLU A 931 17.72 60.71 -10.89
CA GLU A 931 18.18 60.02 -9.69
C GLU A 931 19.35 59.07 -10.00
N HIS A 932 19.33 58.37 -11.14
CA HIS A 932 20.49 57.59 -11.58
C HIS A 932 21.70 58.45 -11.97
N VAL A 933 21.51 59.65 -12.52
CA VAL A 933 22.62 60.62 -12.73
C VAL A 933 23.24 61.01 -11.39
N ARG A 934 22.42 61.35 -10.39
CA ARG A 934 22.89 61.70 -9.04
C ARG A 934 23.66 60.57 -8.37
N GLN A 935 23.25 59.33 -8.62
CA GLN A 935 23.93 58.13 -8.14
C GLN A 935 25.19 57.78 -8.94
N GLY A 936 25.54 58.55 -9.98
CA GLY A 936 26.67 58.27 -10.87
C GLY A 936 26.47 57.04 -11.76
N ARG A 937 25.23 56.58 -11.92
CA ARG A 937 24.85 55.37 -12.68
C ARG A 937 24.48 55.64 -14.13
N LEU A 938 24.19 56.89 -14.48
CA LEU A 938 23.85 57.37 -15.83
C LEU A 938 24.75 58.58 -16.16
N PRO A 939 25.46 58.58 -17.30
CA PRO A 939 26.22 59.74 -17.73
C PRO A 939 25.33 60.99 -17.93
N GLU A 940 25.81 62.14 -17.43
CA GLU A 940 25.08 63.41 -17.51
C GLU A 940 24.82 63.84 -18.97
N ALA A 941 25.75 63.52 -19.88
CA ALA A 941 25.60 63.79 -21.32
C ALA A 941 24.39 63.05 -21.93
N VAL A 942 24.18 61.78 -21.56
CA VAL A 942 23.04 60.96 -22.01
C VAL A 942 21.73 61.54 -21.48
N PHE A 943 21.69 61.94 -20.20
CA PHE A 943 20.51 62.58 -19.61
C PHE A 943 20.16 63.93 -20.26
N ASN A 944 21.17 64.75 -20.56
CA ASN A 944 20.98 66.04 -21.22
C ASN A 944 20.42 65.89 -22.64
N ARG A 945 20.89 64.88 -23.39
CA ARG A 945 20.37 64.52 -24.72
C ARG A 945 18.89 64.14 -24.67
N LEU A 946 18.49 63.30 -23.70
CA LEU A 946 17.08 62.90 -23.52
C LEU A 946 16.19 64.07 -23.08
N SER A 947 16.69 64.94 -22.19
CA SER A 947 15.95 66.08 -21.63
C SER A 947 15.70 67.20 -22.66
N ALA A 948 16.58 67.34 -23.67
CA ALA A 948 16.39 68.27 -24.77
C ALA A 948 15.09 68.03 -25.57
N HIS A 949 14.65 66.76 -25.66
CA HIS A 949 13.38 66.41 -26.30
C HIS A 949 12.14 66.91 -25.53
N GLN A 950 12.24 67.07 -24.21
CA GLN A 950 11.15 67.60 -23.38
C GLN A 950 11.01 69.12 -23.56
N ILE A 951 12.14 69.83 -23.67
CA ILE A 951 12.20 71.28 -23.95
C ILE A 951 11.55 71.59 -25.30
N LEU A 952 11.80 70.76 -26.32
CA LEU A 952 11.17 70.87 -27.64
C LEU A 952 9.65 70.64 -27.58
N ARG A 953 9.18 69.72 -26.72
CA ARG A 953 7.75 69.43 -26.54
C ARG A 953 7.01 70.57 -25.81
N ALA A 954 7.59 71.10 -24.73
CA ALA A 954 7.06 72.28 -24.01
C ALA A 954 7.00 73.54 -24.89
N SER A 955 7.92 73.65 -25.85
CA SER A 955 7.93 74.74 -26.84
C SER A 955 6.84 74.57 -27.92
N SER A 956 6.43 73.33 -28.24
CA SER A 956 5.37 73.04 -29.21
C SER A 956 3.93 73.10 -28.65
N SER A 957 3.73 72.86 -27.34
CA SER A 957 2.41 72.94 -26.68
C SER A 957 1.99 74.37 -26.30
N ALA A 958 2.87 75.36 -26.50
CA ALA A 958 2.61 76.77 -26.23
C ALA A 958 1.97 77.51 -27.42
N LEU A 959 1.64 76.81 -28.51
CA LEU A 959 0.82 77.35 -29.60
C LEU A 959 -0.65 76.96 -29.35
N PRO A 960 -1.57 77.94 -29.17
CA PRO A 960 -2.98 77.65 -28.98
C PRO A 960 -3.58 77.12 -30.29
N VAL A 961 -4.34 76.03 -30.21
CA VAL A 961 -5.40 75.68 -31.18
C VAL A 961 -6.73 76.15 -30.60
#